data_AF-A0A0V0Y5N6-F1
#
_entry.id   AF-A0A0V0Y5N6-F1
#
_cell.length_a   1.000
_cell.length_b   1.000
_cell.length_c   1.000
_cell.angle_alpha   90.00
_cell.angle_beta   90.00
_cell.angle_gamma   90.00
#
_symmetry.space_group_name_H-M   'P 1'
#
loop_
_entity.id
_entity.type
_entity.pdbx_description
1 polymer ?
#
loop_
_entity_poly.entity_id
_entity_poly.type
_entity_poly.pdbx_seq_one_letter_code
_entity_poly.pdbx_strand_id
1 'polypeptide(L)'
;MDFDFGPDSELYSLFHRIPRDETELSEFQKSFSEYDGRGIVIAILDTGIDPSAPGMQVTSEGSPKIIDIVDLTGSGDVDTSTKRRAQDSVLVGLTGRKLMSEKRKKEWTPLHLLATADVARLVENFENKNGVDQTKYTLKTRLDKQDLDSAESLLKSVDEMEDYGPVADCIVFHNGTSWVACLDTTFKGQLSECRLMSSYREKQEFDILTKQADHGTHVAGIAAACHPDEPHRNGVAPGAQLISLQIGDHRLKGIETGTALLRAINYCIEHKVNIINYSFAESTHWEDDGKILDAIRDAAFNHDVIYVAAAGNEGPALTTVGCPGGSVDACVGITAYVSSAMRTKLYSLRDRLSPMFGWLLWSVGLCPWCRDNMRAEMVSLQLSVVQWNIDEFTKRCRLYRAAISPTMVKLAIENTAKPLEDIDDGCKLASGRGLLRVTEAFDYLKRFASKLERHVHYTVKVGDSGRGIYFRELAEVEQVHLITVNVKPVFSEKTVLSFRVEKCDPLAQMVFHSVQKVPHQSFHLNEDHKEKCSPVYKLMVKCGPRSERFQPIMNLKSITVPLKPVKHELRPMGPRDLFYDGKQIYQLLITYKFEIDKSCIVTPNVPLLSEHLYESDYCGYIWSIYDINNAYMFSGGSYPDRFSTKLEEGEYSMILQIRHYCKDALEQAKGTLATVNCKLATPIAVDSYENWPSSFKNAEKFTSCLLQRGEMKAIYFAFPTIENLPIHASAGSFLCGHLVMSRCELTKTALPVMFDVKLYVQMDMPKKKKKSFTLVPDVDRKISKLIHRYKVWLMARRGLTTSNMLYSELIEQESSDAVYCTLTRLIYLMKYQMANCQQEIYNLSIKLLNLIDRNQLIIFFGGNRDFDPDWVKRKNKMEYLKNVMLVALFAKGTVILSTIRKNFDQKLSDVSVACGALEFPKVLHDASGSYVGESTLSTDDSSTSNGSSEDNEVSSVEAQTQEAAAVSEKKKSENAEEQKPENWYASFKICDVEAILLEMLQLADMEHPLLIPFCCNYAIYTGRYFWAVALLDKLLKEDPKSKELKALKISLVQKIGWLHVADNLINGILVKHPPSQRLL
;
A
#
# COMPACT_ATOMS: atom_id res chain seq x y z
N MET A 1 34.99 1.00 4.92
CA MET A 1 36.20 0.47 5.59
C MET A 1 35.69 -0.57 6.56
N ASP A 2 35.70 -1.83 6.14
CA ASP A 2 35.26 -2.96 6.94
C ASP A 2 36.33 -3.24 8.00
N PHE A 3 36.00 -3.00 9.27
CA PHE A 3 36.82 -3.50 10.36
C PHE A 3 36.38 -4.94 10.63
N ASP A 4 37.13 -5.87 10.02
CA ASP A 4 37.02 -7.30 10.27
C ASP A 4 37.66 -7.61 11.64
N PHE A 5 36.87 -7.50 12.70
CA PHE A 5 37.29 -7.95 14.03
C PHE A 5 37.13 -9.47 14.06
N GLY A 6 38.25 -10.19 13.97
CA GLY A 6 38.25 -11.64 14.12
C GLY A 6 37.58 -12.11 15.42
N PRO A 7 37.02 -13.33 15.45
CA PRO A 7 36.24 -13.87 16.57
C PRO A 7 37.01 -13.92 17.90
N ASP A 8 38.34 -13.84 17.87
CA ASP A 8 39.22 -13.84 19.05
C ASP A 8 39.54 -12.45 19.62
N SER A 9 39.00 -11.37 19.05
CA SER A 9 39.29 -10.02 19.57
C SER A 9 38.53 -9.74 20.87
N GLU A 10 39.22 -9.14 21.85
CA GLU A 10 38.64 -8.76 23.15
C GLU A 10 37.41 -7.83 22.98
N LEU A 11 37.37 -7.03 21.90
CA LEU A 11 36.24 -6.18 21.50
C LEU A 11 35.03 -7.01 21.05
N TYR A 12 35.21 -8.01 20.18
CA TYR A 12 34.14 -8.93 19.75
C TYR A 12 33.52 -9.67 20.95
N SER A 13 34.34 -10.02 21.95
CA SER A 13 33.88 -10.63 23.20
C SER A 13 33.03 -9.72 24.09
N LEU A 14 33.18 -8.39 23.96
CA LEU A 14 32.40 -7.40 24.72
C LEU A 14 31.10 -7.00 24.03
N PHE A 15 31.05 -7.01 22.70
CA PHE A 15 29.84 -6.70 21.91
C PHE A 15 28.69 -7.68 22.17
N HIS A 16 28.99 -8.93 22.52
CA HIS A 16 28.01 -10.00 22.70
C HIS A 16 27.85 -10.47 24.16
N ARG A 17 28.37 -9.72 25.13
CA ARG A 17 28.43 -10.17 26.52
C ARG A 17 27.18 -9.74 27.30
N ILE A 18 26.35 -10.72 27.66
CA ILE A 18 25.32 -10.59 28.71
C ILE A 18 26.05 -10.16 30.01
N PRO A 19 25.55 -9.17 30.79
CA PRO A 19 26.16 -8.73 32.05
C PRO A 19 25.92 -9.75 33.16
N ARG A 20 26.44 -10.97 32.97
CA ARG A 20 26.20 -12.12 33.84
C ARG A 20 26.84 -11.98 35.21
N ASP A 21 27.93 -11.21 35.29
CA ASP A 21 28.64 -10.96 36.54
C ASP A 21 27.93 -9.84 37.33
N GLU A 22 27.55 -8.74 36.67
CA GLU A 22 26.86 -7.62 37.34
C GLU A 22 25.44 -7.96 37.81
N THR A 23 24.78 -8.94 37.18
CA THR A 23 23.45 -9.44 37.56
C THR A 23 23.49 -10.68 38.46
N GLU A 24 24.69 -11.14 38.83
CA GLU A 24 24.96 -12.34 39.64
C GLU A 24 24.52 -13.68 39.01
N LEU A 25 24.15 -13.68 37.73
CA LEU A 25 23.75 -14.87 37.00
C LEU A 25 24.86 -15.94 36.98
N SER A 26 26.11 -15.53 36.78
CA SER A 26 27.24 -16.49 36.71
C SER A 26 27.51 -17.20 38.04
N GLU A 27 27.30 -16.53 39.17
CA GLU A 27 27.41 -17.15 40.49
C GLU A 27 26.21 -18.04 40.79
N PHE A 28 25.01 -17.58 40.40
CA PHE A 28 23.78 -18.35 40.50
C PHE A 28 23.86 -19.68 39.74
N GLN A 29 24.26 -19.65 38.46
CA GLN A 29 24.37 -20.85 37.62
C GLN A 29 25.43 -21.83 38.13
N LYS A 30 26.51 -21.35 38.78
CA LYS A 30 27.49 -22.21 39.45
C LYS A 30 26.90 -22.91 40.66
N SER A 31 26.08 -22.20 41.43
CA SER A 31 25.46 -22.70 42.67
C SER A 31 24.23 -23.58 42.42
N PHE A 32 23.54 -23.34 41.31
CA PHE A 32 22.27 -23.96 40.94
C PHE A 32 22.32 -24.40 39.47
N SER A 33 23.23 -25.33 39.14
CA SER A 33 23.46 -25.77 37.74
C SER A 33 22.26 -26.44 37.08
N GLU A 34 21.31 -26.95 37.86
CA GLU A 34 20.05 -27.53 37.36
C GLU A 34 18.97 -26.48 37.06
N TYR A 35 19.21 -25.20 37.37
CA TYR A 35 18.27 -24.09 37.25
C TYR A 35 18.59 -23.26 36.01
N ASP A 36 18.61 -23.92 34.86
CA ASP A 36 18.94 -23.37 33.55
C ASP A 36 17.71 -23.08 32.67
N GLY A 37 16.50 -23.27 33.22
CA GLY A 37 15.21 -23.01 32.55
C GLY A 37 14.45 -24.26 32.09
N ARG A 38 14.92 -25.47 32.42
CA ARG A 38 14.28 -26.75 32.03
C ARG A 38 12.83 -26.87 32.49
N GLY A 39 11.91 -26.96 31.54
CA GLY A 39 10.47 -27.05 31.79
C GLY A 39 9.76 -25.69 31.81
N ILE A 40 10.47 -24.59 31.53
CA ILE A 40 9.87 -23.28 31.22
C ILE A 40 9.64 -23.14 29.72
N VAL A 41 8.47 -22.58 29.39
CA VAL A 41 8.16 -22.09 28.06
C VAL A 41 8.11 -20.56 28.08
N ILE A 42 8.94 -19.94 27.23
CA ILE A 42 9.00 -18.50 27.02
C ILE A 42 8.38 -18.18 25.65
N ALA A 43 7.38 -17.32 25.60
CA ALA A 43 6.88 -16.74 24.35
C ALA A 43 7.61 -15.45 24.04
N ILE A 44 8.16 -15.36 22.84
CA ILE A 44 8.80 -14.16 22.31
C ILE A 44 7.80 -13.47 21.39
N LEU A 45 7.20 -12.38 21.86
CA LEU A 45 6.30 -11.53 21.07
C LEU A 45 7.15 -10.50 20.34
N ASP A 46 7.46 -10.77 19.06
CA ASP A 46 8.41 -9.95 18.31
C ASP A 46 8.15 -9.99 16.78
N THR A 47 9.16 -9.73 15.95
CA THR A 47 9.14 -9.86 14.48
C THR A 47 9.25 -11.31 14.00
N GLY A 48 9.37 -12.28 14.92
CA GLY A 48 9.63 -13.70 14.63
C GLY A 48 11.06 -14.14 14.99
N ILE A 49 11.26 -15.45 15.18
CA ILE A 49 12.55 -16.08 15.46
C ILE A 49 12.97 -16.93 14.25
N ASP A 50 14.25 -16.87 13.88
CA ASP A 50 14.86 -17.80 12.95
C ASP A 50 15.29 -19.11 13.65
N PRO A 51 14.66 -20.26 13.36
CA PRO A 51 15.06 -21.56 13.93
C PRO A 51 16.39 -22.08 13.39
N SER A 52 16.91 -21.52 12.29
CA SER A 52 18.23 -21.90 11.74
C SER A 52 19.40 -21.26 12.48
N ALA A 53 19.16 -20.20 13.26
CA ALA A 53 20.19 -19.45 13.96
C ALA A 53 20.94 -20.34 14.97
N PRO A 54 22.29 -20.26 15.05
CA PRO A 54 23.05 -21.06 16.01
C PRO A 54 22.55 -20.85 17.45
N GLY A 55 22.30 -21.95 18.17
CA GLY A 55 21.79 -21.92 19.54
C GLY A 55 20.27 -22.03 19.66
N MET A 56 19.55 -22.06 18.52
CA MET A 56 18.08 -22.21 18.45
C MET A 56 17.62 -23.63 18.14
N GLN A 57 18.52 -24.61 18.14
CA GLN A 57 18.18 -25.99 17.74
C GLN A 57 17.63 -26.81 18.91
N VAL A 58 18.39 -26.86 20.01
CA VAL A 58 18.11 -27.75 21.15
C VAL A 58 18.22 -27.01 22.47
N THR A 59 17.55 -27.51 23.50
CA THR A 59 17.77 -27.12 24.89
C THR A 59 19.01 -27.83 25.46
N SER A 60 19.39 -27.48 26.69
CA SER A 60 20.41 -28.20 27.46
C SER A 60 20.09 -29.69 27.68
N GLU A 61 18.81 -30.10 27.56
CA GLU A 61 18.37 -31.50 27.63
C GLU A 61 18.35 -32.21 26.26
N GLY A 62 18.66 -31.51 25.18
CA GLY A 62 18.54 -32.03 23.82
C GLY A 62 17.11 -32.03 23.26
N SER A 63 16.13 -31.49 23.99
CA SER A 63 14.77 -31.30 23.47
C SER A 63 14.74 -30.14 22.46
N PRO A 64 13.77 -30.08 21.52
CA PRO A 64 13.66 -28.97 20.58
C PRO A 64 13.54 -27.63 21.31
N LYS A 65 14.39 -26.66 20.93
CA LYS A 65 14.43 -25.34 21.55
C LYS A 65 13.19 -24.52 21.24
N ILE A 66 12.81 -24.42 19.97
CA ILE A 66 11.60 -23.73 19.53
C ILE A 66 10.51 -24.79 19.38
N ILE A 67 9.36 -24.61 20.02
CA ILE A 67 8.25 -25.58 19.97
C ILE A 67 7.16 -25.16 19.00
N ASP A 68 6.99 -23.87 18.74
CA ASP A 68 6.09 -23.37 17.70
C ASP A 68 6.52 -22.00 17.16
N ILE A 69 6.11 -21.70 15.92
CA ILE A 69 6.35 -20.44 15.21
C ILE A 69 5.04 -20.02 14.55
N VAL A 70 4.49 -18.88 14.97
CA VAL A 70 3.16 -18.43 14.54
C VAL A 70 3.18 -16.95 14.16
N ASP A 71 2.67 -16.64 12.96
CA ASP A 71 2.29 -15.28 12.58
C ASP A 71 0.87 -14.96 13.06
N LEU A 72 0.76 -14.02 13.99
CA LEU A 72 -0.51 -13.62 14.59
C LEU A 72 -1.10 -12.37 13.93
N THR A 73 -0.33 -11.71 13.06
CA THR A 73 -0.74 -10.48 12.36
C THR A 73 -1.78 -10.76 11.28
N GLY A 74 -1.73 -11.96 10.69
CA GLY A 74 -2.49 -12.31 9.49
C GLY A 74 -1.84 -11.81 8.20
N SER A 75 -0.66 -11.19 8.27
CA SER A 75 0.07 -10.72 7.10
C SER A 75 0.47 -11.86 6.16
N GLY A 76 0.77 -13.04 6.72
CA GLY A 76 1.06 -14.28 6.00
C GLY A 76 -0.16 -15.14 5.64
N ASP A 77 -1.40 -14.69 5.89
CA ASP A 77 -2.59 -15.48 5.58
C ASP A 77 -2.78 -15.67 4.07
N VAL A 78 -3.04 -16.91 3.64
CA VAL A 78 -3.33 -17.28 2.25
C VAL A 78 -4.73 -17.90 2.16
N ASP A 79 -5.57 -17.38 1.27
CA ASP A 79 -6.90 -17.94 1.02
C ASP A 79 -6.80 -19.27 0.25
N THR A 80 -7.09 -20.36 0.94
CA THR A 80 -7.08 -21.74 0.40
C THR A 80 -8.48 -22.31 0.19
N SER A 81 -9.51 -21.46 0.13
CA SER A 81 -10.92 -21.87 0.01
C SER A 81 -11.27 -22.54 -1.33
N THR A 82 -10.52 -22.26 -2.39
CA THR A 82 -10.80 -22.79 -3.74
C THR A 82 -10.35 -24.24 -3.87
N LYS A 83 -11.31 -25.17 -4.00
CA LYS A 83 -11.04 -26.59 -4.21
C LYS A 83 -10.92 -26.95 -5.69
N ARG A 84 -9.87 -27.67 -6.07
CA ARG A 84 -9.65 -28.21 -7.43
C ARG A 84 -9.29 -29.69 -7.37
N ARG A 85 -9.67 -30.45 -8.40
CA ARG A 85 -9.26 -31.85 -8.60
C ARG A 85 -8.29 -31.90 -9.78
N ALA A 86 -7.17 -32.59 -9.63
CA ALA A 86 -6.22 -32.79 -10.72
C ALA A 86 -6.86 -33.61 -11.85
N GLN A 87 -6.60 -33.23 -13.11
CA GLN A 87 -7.01 -33.96 -14.31
C GLN A 87 -5.74 -34.37 -15.04
N ASP A 88 -5.59 -35.66 -15.38
CA ASP A 88 -4.42 -36.21 -16.07
C ASP A 88 -3.07 -35.87 -15.41
N SER A 89 -3.01 -35.87 -14.08
CA SER A 89 -1.83 -35.48 -13.28
C SER A 89 -1.37 -34.02 -13.45
N VAL A 90 -2.17 -33.17 -14.10
CA VAL A 90 -1.93 -31.74 -14.22
C VAL A 90 -2.94 -30.99 -13.35
N LEU A 91 -2.43 -30.07 -12.53
CA LEU A 91 -3.24 -29.10 -11.81
C LEU A 91 -2.99 -27.72 -12.44
N VAL A 92 -4.06 -26.97 -12.68
CA VAL A 92 -3.96 -25.57 -13.11
C VAL A 92 -4.14 -24.70 -11.88
N GLY A 93 -3.11 -23.94 -11.52
CA GLY A 93 -3.14 -23.01 -10.38
C GLY A 93 -4.11 -21.84 -10.60
N LEU A 94 -4.37 -21.04 -9.57
CA LEU A 94 -5.20 -19.83 -9.70
C LEU A 94 -4.55 -18.78 -10.60
N THR A 95 -3.23 -18.85 -10.75
CA THR A 95 -2.45 -18.07 -11.71
C THR A 95 -2.65 -18.50 -13.17
N GLY A 96 -3.35 -19.62 -13.42
CA GLY A 96 -3.50 -20.21 -14.75
C GLY A 96 -2.29 -21.04 -15.21
N ARG A 97 -1.22 -21.13 -14.41
CA ARG A 97 -0.04 -21.95 -14.72
C ARG A 97 -0.38 -23.44 -14.66
N LYS A 98 0.08 -24.20 -15.67
CA LYS A 98 0.09 -25.67 -15.65
C LYS A 98 1.29 -26.13 -14.83
N LEU A 99 1.04 -26.91 -13.80
CA LEU A 99 2.07 -27.34 -12.86
C LEU A 99 2.67 -28.69 -13.35
N MET A 100 3.88 -28.70 -13.96
CA MET A 100 4.55 -29.86 -14.61
C MET A 100 6.10 -29.84 -14.49
N SER A 101 6.79 -30.96 -14.81
CA SER A 101 8.25 -31.15 -14.69
C SER A 101 9.06 -30.70 -15.93
N GLU A 102 9.85 -29.62 -15.86
CA GLU A 102 11.03 -29.36 -16.74
C GLU A 102 11.79 -28.07 -16.38
N LYS A 103 13.13 -28.12 -16.28
CA LYS A 103 13.96 -27.09 -15.61
C LYS A 103 14.29 -25.86 -16.44
N ARG A 104 14.26 -24.67 -15.80
CA ARG A 104 15.10 -23.48 -16.13
C ARG A 104 15.44 -22.72 -14.84
N LYS A 105 16.66 -22.22 -14.64
CA LYS A 105 17.06 -21.34 -13.52
C LYS A 105 16.96 -19.86 -13.89
N LYS A 106 16.86 -18.94 -12.91
CA LYS A 106 17.17 -17.50 -13.08
C LYS A 106 17.53 -16.75 -11.80
N GLU A 107 18.43 -15.79 -11.98
CA GLU A 107 18.72 -14.63 -11.14
C GLU A 107 18.47 -13.37 -12.00
N TRP A 108 17.83 -12.34 -11.44
CA TRP A 108 17.35 -11.15 -12.16
C TRP A 108 18.49 -10.20 -12.57
N THR A 109 19.37 -9.87 -11.62
CA THR A 109 20.34 -8.78 -11.73
C THR A 109 21.46 -9.04 -12.77
N PRO A 110 22.07 -10.24 -12.85
CA PRO A 110 23.13 -10.48 -13.83
C PRO A 110 22.65 -10.44 -15.28
N LEU A 111 21.42 -10.91 -15.54
CA LEU A 111 20.87 -10.99 -16.90
C LEU A 111 20.47 -9.63 -17.46
N HIS A 112 19.98 -8.73 -16.60
CA HIS A 112 19.61 -7.38 -17.04
C HIS A 112 20.84 -6.55 -17.43
N LEU A 113 21.94 -6.67 -16.69
CA LEU A 113 23.22 -6.02 -17.02
C LEU A 113 23.79 -6.53 -18.35
N LEU A 114 23.68 -7.83 -18.63
CA LEU A 114 24.08 -8.41 -19.91
C LEU A 114 23.24 -7.87 -21.08
N ALA A 115 21.90 -7.80 -20.92
CA ALA A 115 21.02 -7.24 -21.93
C ALA A 115 21.35 -5.76 -22.24
N THR A 116 21.72 -4.99 -21.22
CA THR A 116 22.14 -3.59 -21.37
C THR A 116 23.46 -3.47 -22.15
N ALA A 117 24.44 -4.32 -21.84
CA ALA A 117 25.70 -4.37 -22.58
C ALA A 117 25.51 -4.80 -24.05
N ASP A 118 24.63 -5.77 -24.31
CA ASP A 118 24.34 -6.24 -25.67
C ASP A 118 23.70 -5.15 -26.54
N VAL A 119 22.71 -4.40 -26.00
CA VAL A 119 22.09 -3.28 -26.73
C VAL A 119 23.10 -2.17 -26.99
N ALA A 120 23.90 -1.79 -26.00
CA ALA A 120 24.94 -0.77 -26.17
C ALA A 120 25.91 -1.15 -27.32
N ARG A 121 26.30 -2.43 -27.40
CA ARG A 121 27.16 -2.94 -28.49
C ARG A 121 26.45 -2.92 -29.85
N LEU A 122 25.14 -3.16 -29.91
CA LEU A 122 24.36 -3.07 -31.16
C LEU A 122 24.25 -1.63 -31.66
N VAL A 123 24.06 -0.67 -30.75
CA VAL A 123 24.04 0.77 -31.07
C VAL A 123 25.39 1.22 -31.60
N GLU A 124 26.48 0.89 -30.93
CA GLU A 124 27.85 1.21 -31.37
C GLU A 124 28.15 0.61 -32.76
N ASN A 125 27.80 -0.66 -32.98
CA ASN A 125 27.98 -1.31 -34.28
C ASN A 125 27.14 -0.66 -35.40
N PHE A 126 25.96 -0.13 -35.09
CA PHE A 126 25.11 0.56 -36.04
C PHE A 126 25.71 1.92 -36.43
N GLU A 127 26.15 2.70 -35.44
CA GLU A 127 26.77 4.01 -35.64
C GLU A 127 28.10 3.90 -36.41
N ASN A 128 28.90 2.89 -36.11
CA ASN A 128 30.14 2.59 -36.84
C ASN A 128 29.91 2.23 -38.32
N LYS A 129 28.77 1.62 -38.67
CA LYS A 129 28.44 1.21 -40.05
C LYS A 129 27.78 2.31 -40.87
N ASN A 130 26.89 3.09 -40.27
CA ASN A 130 26.03 4.04 -40.99
C ASN A 130 26.43 5.52 -40.80
N GLY A 131 27.36 5.81 -39.88
CA GLY A 131 27.76 7.17 -39.50
C GLY A 131 26.71 7.85 -38.61
N VAL A 132 27.04 9.02 -38.04
CA VAL A 132 26.17 9.75 -37.08
C VAL A 132 25.16 10.68 -37.79
N ASP A 133 25.37 10.95 -39.08
CA ASP A 133 24.56 11.92 -39.85
C ASP A 133 23.21 11.34 -40.31
N GLN A 134 22.17 11.59 -39.50
CA GLN A 134 20.81 11.10 -39.72
C GLN A 134 20.15 11.61 -41.02
N THR A 135 20.67 12.68 -41.63
CA THR A 135 20.10 13.27 -42.85
C THR A 135 20.26 12.36 -44.08
N LYS A 136 21.20 11.42 -44.04
CA LYS A 136 21.51 10.46 -45.12
C LYS A 136 20.81 9.10 -44.97
N TYR A 137 20.02 8.91 -43.91
CA TYR A 137 19.38 7.63 -43.65
C TYR A 137 18.23 7.34 -44.62
N THR A 138 18.29 6.16 -45.26
CA THR A 138 17.14 5.57 -45.96
C THR A 138 16.02 5.24 -44.96
N LEU A 139 14.77 5.07 -45.42
CA LEU A 139 13.66 4.68 -44.54
C LEU A 139 14.01 3.44 -43.69
N LYS A 140 14.63 2.43 -44.30
CA LYS A 140 15.07 1.22 -43.62
C LYS A 140 16.06 1.53 -42.50
N THR A 141 17.08 2.35 -42.79
CA THR A 141 18.08 2.80 -41.80
C THR A 141 17.45 3.60 -40.65
N ARG A 142 16.45 4.45 -40.95
CA ARG A 142 15.71 5.20 -39.92
C ARG A 142 14.91 4.28 -38.99
N LEU A 143 14.23 3.29 -39.55
CA LEU A 143 13.46 2.31 -38.78
C LEU A 143 14.34 1.38 -37.95
N ASP A 144 15.52 1.00 -38.47
CA ASP A 144 16.49 0.20 -37.73
C ASP A 144 17.11 0.99 -36.56
N LYS A 145 17.37 2.30 -36.75
CA LYS A 145 17.77 3.19 -35.64
C LYS A 145 16.65 3.37 -34.62
N GLN A 146 15.41 3.56 -35.07
CA GLN A 146 14.23 3.65 -34.20
C GLN A 146 14.04 2.41 -33.32
N ASP A 147 14.29 1.21 -33.86
CA ASP A 147 14.23 -0.05 -33.10
C ASP A 147 15.31 -0.09 -32.01
N LEU A 148 16.54 0.31 -32.32
CA LEU A 148 17.63 0.40 -31.33
C LEU A 148 17.39 1.47 -30.26
N ASP A 149 16.90 2.66 -30.64
CA ASP A 149 16.56 3.72 -29.69
C ASP A 149 15.40 3.30 -28.78
N SER A 150 14.45 2.53 -29.33
CA SER A 150 13.38 1.90 -28.54
C SER A 150 13.94 0.87 -27.57
N ALA A 151 14.98 0.10 -27.95
CA ALA A 151 15.63 -0.86 -27.07
C ALA A 151 16.30 -0.18 -25.86
N GLU A 152 17.05 0.92 -26.07
CA GLU A 152 17.63 1.70 -24.98
C GLU A 152 16.58 2.32 -24.06
N SER A 153 15.52 2.91 -24.65
CA SER A 153 14.43 3.48 -23.88
C SER A 153 13.68 2.43 -23.06
N LEU A 154 13.49 1.23 -23.61
CA LEU A 154 12.86 0.12 -22.90
C LEU A 154 13.73 -0.34 -21.74
N LEU A 155 15.06 -0.49 -21.92
CA LEU A 155 15.94 -0.87 -20.82
C LEU A 155 15.91 0.15 -19.67
N LYS A 156 15.99 1.45 -19.97
CA LYS A 156 15.83 2.50 -18.95
C LYS A 156 14.49 2.40 -18.23
N SER A 157 13.40 2.09 -18.95
CA SER A 157 12.09 1.88 -18.32
C SER A 157 12.01 0.59 -17.49
N VAL A 158 12.84 -0.41 -17.79
CA VAL A 158 12.95 -1.65 -17.01
C VAL A 158 13.74 -1.41 -15.73
N ASP A 159 14.77 -0.55 -15.75
CA ASP A 159 15.47 -0.11 -14.53
C ASP A 159 14.53 0.61 -13.55
N GLU A 160 13.56 1.36 -14.07
CA GLU A 160 12.52 2.05 -13.27
C GLU A 160 11.31 1.15 -12.95
N MET A 161 11.27 -0.09 -13.47
CA MET A 161 10.14 -0.98 -13.29
C MET A 161 10.09 -1.50 -11.85
N GLU A 162 8.89 -1.50 -11.27
CA GLU A 162 8.64 -2.12 -9.99
C GLU A 162 8.93 -3.63 -10.07
N ASP A 163 9.76 -4.13 -9.16
CA ASP A 163 10.01 -5.55 -9.00
C ASP A 163 8.87 -6.15 -8.16
N TYR A 164 8.00 -6.89 -8.83
CA TYR A 164 6.88 -7.57 -8.16
C TYR A 164 7.32 -8.80 -7.37
N GLY A 165 8.59 -9.18 -7.47
CA GLY A 165 9.11 -10.40 -6.90
C GLY A 165 8.47 -11.65 -7.50
N PRO A 166 8.79 -12.83 -6.98
CA PRO A 166 8.23 -14.07 -7.46
C PRO A 166 6.85 -14.35 -6.83
N VAL A 167 5.86 -14.71 -7.67
CA VAL A 167 4.52 -15.12 -7.21
C VAL A 167 4.43 -16.64 -7.23
N ALA A 168 4.29 -17.28 -6.06
CA ALA A 168 4.11 -18.73 -5.92
C ALA A 168 2.63 -19.13 -5.88
N ASP A 169 2.32 -20.30 -6.44
CA ASP A 169 1.07 -21.00 -6.14
C ASP A 169 1.25 -21.83 -4.85
N CYS A 170 0.25 -21.81 -3.98
CA CYS A 170 0.22 -22.59 -2.74
C CYS A 170 -0.92 -23.62 -2.80
N ILE A 171 -0.61 -24.88 -2.49
CA ILE A 171 -1.57 -25.98 -2.50
C ILE A 171 -1.57 -26.63 -1.12
N VAL A 172 -2.76 -26.79 -0.55
CA VAL A 172 -2.96 -27.47 0.73
C VAL A 172 -3.87 -28.68 0.52
N PHE A 173 -3.46 -29.84 1.01
CA PHE A 173 -4.23 -31.07 0.91
C PHE A 173 -4.01 -31.97 2.13
N HIS A 174 -4.96 -32.86 2.40
CA HIS A 174 -4.85 -33.84 3.47
C HIS A 174 -4.28 -35.14 2.91
N ASN A 175 -3.15 -35.61 3.44
CA ASN A 175 -2.48 -36.81 2.93
C ASN A 175 -3.00 -38.13 3.56
N GLY A 176 -4.03 -38.05 4.41
CA GLY A 176 -4.59 -39.17 5.16
C GLY A 176 -4.20 -39.17 6.64
N THR A 177 -3.10 -38.50 7.00
CA THR A 177 -2.62 -38.38 8.40
C THR A 177 -2.63 -36.95 8.91
N SER A 178 -2.22 -35.99 8.07
CA SER A 178 -2.06 -34.58 8.42
C SER A 178 -2.34 -33.70 7.20
N TRP A 179 -2.60 -32.43 7.47
CA TRP A 179 -2.61 -31.41 6.44
C TRP A 179 -1.18 -31.08 6.01
N VAL A 180 -0.94 -31.03 4.71
CA VAL A 180 0.34 -30.66 4.12
C VAL A 180 0.14 -29.53 3.12
N ALA A 181 1.10 -28.61 3.10
CA ALA A 181 1.21 -27.52 2.16
C ALA A 181 2.37 -27.76 1.20
N CYS A 182 2.17 -27.45 -0.08
CA CYS A 182 3.21 -27.40 -1.09
C CYS A 182 3.21 -25.99 -1.68
N LEU A 183 4.30 -25.26 -1.46
CA LEU A 183 4.54 -23.97 -2.08
C LEU A 183 5.38 -24.18 -3.33
N ASP A 184 4.95 -23.63 -4.47
CA ASP A 184 5.74 -23.67 -5.71
C ASP A 184 6.98 -22.76 -5.63
N THR A 185 8.00 -23.20 -4.91
CA THR A 185 9.29 -22.48 -4.77
C THR A 185 10.08 -22.45 -6.07
N THR A 186 9.70 -23.27 -7.06
CA THR A 186 10.27 -23.18 -8.40
C THR A 186 9.70 -22.01 -9.21
N PHE A 187 8.53 -21.50 -8.82
CA PHE A 187 7.73 -20.49 -9.53
C PHE A 187 7.39 -20.87 -10.98
N LYS A 188 7.54 -22.15 -11.32
CA LYS A 188 7.37 -22.73 -12.66
C LYS A 188 6.33 -23.84 -12.66
N GLY A 189 5.71 -24.10 -11.52
CA GLY A 189 4.75 -25.15 -11.31
C GLY A 189 5.34 -26.54 -11.10
N GLN A 190 6.59 -26.65 -10.66
CA GLN A 190 7.25 -27.94 -10.42
C GLN A 190 7.05 -28.42 -8.99
N LEU A 191 5.82 -28.81 -8.69
CA LEU A 191 5.44 -29.20 -7.33
C LEU A 191 6.20 -30.43 -6.80
N SER A 192 6.69 -31.31 -7.68
CA SER A 192 7.46 -32.49 -7.29
C SER A 192 8.87 -32.16 -6.76
N GLU A 193 9.42 -31.00 -7.13
CA GLU A 193 10.72 -30.53 -6.63
C GLU A 193 10.56 -29.68 -5.36
N CYS A 194 9.33 -29.30 -5.03
CA CYS A 194 9.02 -28.47 -3.87
C CYS A 194 8.93 -29.34 -2.61
N ARG A 195 9.43 -28.81 -1.49
CA ARG A 195 9.32 -29.47 -0.20
C ARG A 195 7.87 -29.42 0.29
N LEU A 196 7.33 -30.59 0.65
CA LEU A 196 6.05 -30.65 1.35
C LEU A 196 6.26 -30.22 2.80
N MET A 197 5.54 -29.21 3.25
CA MET A 197 5.60 -28.69 4.61
C MET A 197 4.34 -29.08 5.38
N SER A 198 4.52 -29.48 6.63
CA SER A 198 3.42 -29.68 7.59
C SER A 198 3.42 -28.53 8.60
N SER A 199 2.47 -28.55 9.53
CA SER A 199 2.50 -27.65 10.69
C SER A 199 3.86 -27.74 11.40
N TYR A 200 4.49 -26.59 11.65
CA TYR A 200 5.77 -26.53 12.36
C TYR A 200 5.66 -27.17 13.75
N ARG A 201 4.58 -26.90 14.48
CA ARG A 201 4.27 -27.52 15.77
C ARG A 201 4.35 -29.05 15.76
N GLU A 202 3.92 -29.69 14.67
CA GLU A 202 3.82 -31.14 14.56
C GLU A 202 5.16 -31.79 14.16
N LYS A 203 5.90 -31.18 13.24
CA LYS A 203 7.11 -31.81 12.65
C LYS A 203 8.42 -31.06 12.88
N GLN A 204 8.37 -29.83 13.35
CA GLN A 204 9.54 -28.96 13.55
C GLN A 204 10.36 -28.77 12.26
N GLU A 205 9.68 -28.83 11.12
CA GLU A 205 10.26 -28.65 9.79
C GLU A 205 10.00 -27.24 9.30
N PHE A 206 11.05 -26.57 8.80
CA PHE A 206 10.96 -25.24 8.22
C PHE A 206 11.77 -25.16 6.92
N ASP A 207 11.47 -24.13 6.12
CA ASP A 207 12.20 -23.75 4.91
C ASP A 207 12.37 -22.22 4.89
N ILE A 208 13.42 -21.72 4.25
CA ILE A 208 13.79 -20.31 4.27
C ILE A 208 13.33 -19.65 2.97
N LEU A 209 12.26 -18.85 3.05
CA LEU A 209 11.64 -18.21 1.89
C LEU A 209 11.82 -16.69 1.86
N THR A 210 12.07 -16.06 3.00
CA THR A 210 12.20 -14.61 3.15
C THR A 210 13.34 -14.25 4.13
N LYS A 211 13.77 -12.98 4.10
CA LYS A 211 14.86 -12.48 4.93
C LYS A 211 14.52 -12.61 6.42
N GLN A 212 15.50 -13.08 7.21
CA GLN A 212 15.34 -13.43 8.62
C GLN A 212 14.96 -12.21 9.49
N ALA A 213 14.15 -12.47 10.51
CA ALA A 213 13.78 -11.50 11.54
C ALA A 213 14.94 -11.35 12.53
N ASP A 214 15.83 -10.39 12.26
CA ASP A 214 17.06 -10.19 13.03
C ASP A 214 16.76 -9.84 14.51
N HIS A 215 15.71 -9.06 14.76
CA HIS A 215 15.36 -8.59 16.12
C HIS A 215 14.87 -9.73 17.03
N GLY A 216 13.77 -10.39 16.68
CA GLY A 216 13.22 -11.45 17.50
C GLY A 216 14.18 -12.64 17.71
N THR A 217 15.03 -12.94 16.72
CA THR A 217 16.09 -13.94 16.85
C THR A 217 17.15 -13.53 17.87
N HIS A 218 17.57 -12.28 17.87
CA HIS A 218 18.52 -11.76 18.85
C HIS A 218 17.94 -11.76 20.27
N VAL A 219 16.69 -11.33 20.43
CA VAL A 219 15.95 -11.36 21.71
C VAL A 219 15.85 -12.79 22.25
N ALA A 220 15.46 -13.75 21.40
CA ALA A 220 15.44 -15.17 21.73
C ALA A 220 16.83 -15.71 22.10
N GLY A 221 17.86 -15.23 21.39
CA GLY A 221 19.27 -15.52 21.63
C GLY A 221 19.68 -15.22 23.05
N ILE A 222 19.43 -13.97 23.47
CA ILE A 222 19.70 -13.53 24.83
C ILE A 222 18.88 -14.36 25.82
N ALA A 223 17.58 -14.54 25.59
CA ALA A 223 16.71 -15.22 26.54
C ALA A 223 17.13 -16.69 26.79
N ALA A 224 17.37 -17.47 25.72
CA ALA A 224 17.43 -18.93 25.85
C ALA A 224 18.32 -19.69 24.86
N ALA A 225 19.24 -19.03 24.14
CA ALA A 225 20.17 -19.76 23.25
C ALA A 225 20.93 -20.85 24.01
N CYS A 226 21.15 -21.99 23.36
CA CYS A 226 21.92 -23.10 23.92
C CYS A 226 23.02 -23.52 22.94
N HIS A 227 24.26 -23.30 23.33
CA HIS A 227 25.48 -23.67 22.60
C HIS A 227 26.21 -24.76 23.40
N PRO A 228 25.96 -26.05 23.11
CA PRO A 228 26.57 -27.15 23.87
C PRO A 228 28.10 -27.12 23.85
N ASP A 229 28.68 -26.77 22.70
CA ASP A 229 30.13 -26.71 22.51
C ASP A 229 30.76 -25.41 23.04
N GLU A 230 29.98 -24.35 23.19
CA GLU A 230 30.43 -23.02 23.62
C GLU A 230 29.52 -22.43 24.72
N PRO A 231 29.48 -23.00 25.94
CA PRO A 231 28.51 -22.59 26.97
C PRO A 231 28.61 -21.12 27.41
N HIS A 232 29.77 -20.49 27.17
CA HIS A 232 29.96 -19.06 27.42
C HIS A 232 29.07 -18.19 26.51
N ARG A 233 28.59 -18.71 25.37
CA ARG A 233 27.66 -18.04 24.44
C ARG A 233 26.18 -18.30 24.72
N ASN A 234 25.85 -19.12 25.72
CA ASN A 234 24.46 -19.41 26.07
C ASN A 234 23.63 -18.14 26.33
N GLY A 235 22.32 -18.23 26.09
CA GLY A 235 21.37 -17.28 26.64
C GLY A 235 21.28 -17.39 28.16
N VAL A 236 20.40 -16.59 28.75
CA VAL A 236 20.22 -16.54 30.20
C VAL A 236 19.60 -17.88 30.70
N ALA A 237 18.66 -18.49 29.95
CA ALA A 237 18.05 -19.81 30.25
C ALA A 237 18.21 -20.83 29.08
N PRO A 238 19.38 -21.48 28.93
CA PRO A 238 19.62 -22.45 27.85
C PRO A 238 18.76 -23.74 27.96
N GLY A 239 18.11 -24.00 29.08
CA GLY A 239 17.16 -25.10 29.28
C GLY A 239 15.72 -24.77 28.88
N ALA A 240 15.36 -23.50 28.73
CA ALA A 240 13.98 -23.09 28.40
C ALA A 240 13.61 -23.39 26.95
N GLN A 241 12.34 -23.65 26.71
CA GLN A 241 11.76 -23.77 25.36
C GLN A 241 11.12 -22.45 24.93
N LEU A 242 11.07 -22.21 23.62
CA LEU A 242 10.64 -20.95 23.03
C LEU A 242 9.40 -21.15 22.14
N ILE A 243 8.48 -20.20 22.19
CA ILE A 243 7.42 -20.00 21.19
C ILE A 243 7.70 -18.68 20.48
N SER A 244 7.86 -18.71 19.16
CA SER A 244 7.98 -17.51 18.35
C SER A 244 6.59 -17.00 17.98
N LEU A 245 6.19 -15.85 18.51
CA LEU A 245 4.91 -15.22 18.21
C LEU A 245 5.16 -13.90 17.48
N GLN A 246 4.98 -13.91 16.16
CA GLN A 246 5.15 -12.71 15.37
C GLN A 246 3.95 -11.77 15.53
N ILE A 247 4.22 -10.55 15.98
CA ILE A 247 3.23 -9.49 16.21
C ILE A 247 3.44 -8.27 15.31
N GLY A 248 4.62 -8.12 14.71
CA GLY A 248 4.93 -7.05 13.76
C GLY A 248 4.36 -7.35 12.37
N ASP A 249 3.40 -6.55 11.92
CA ASP A 249 2.70 -6.76 10.65
C ASP A 249 3.51 -6.20 9.48
N HIS A 250 3.93 -7.07 8.55
CA HIS A 250 4.71 -6.64 7.38
C HIS A 250 3.96 -5.65 6.47
N ARG A 251 2.62 -5.68 6.44
CA ARG A 251 1.80 -4.70 5.71
C ARG A 251 1.94 -3.30 6.31
N LEU A 252 2.28 -3.23 7.60
CA LEU A 252 2.47 -2.01 8.39
C LEU A 252 3.93 -1.74 8.72
N LYS A 253 4.87 -2.25 7.92
CA LYS A 253 6.33 -2.07 8.10
C LYS A 253 6.85 -2.64 9.43
N GLY A 254 6.26 -3.73 9.92
CA GLY A 254 6.69 -4.45 11.13
C GLY A 254 6.19 -3.87 12.44
N ILE A 255 5.26 -2.90 12.40
CA ILE A 255 4.62 -2.34 13.60
C ILE A 255 3.61 -3.35 14.15
N GLU A 256 3.49 -3.41 15.47
CA GLU A 256 2.52 -4.25 16.15
C GLU A 256 1.06 -3.82 15.91
N THR A 257 0.15 -4.79 16.01
CA THR A 257 -1.29 -4.51 15.90
C THR A 257 -2.04 -5.03 17.12
N GLY A 258 -3.10 -4.34 17.52
CA GLY A 258 -3.97 -4.81 18.60
C GLY A 258 -4.51 -6.23 18.36
N THR A 259 -4.81 -6.54 17.09
CA THR A 259 -5.18 -7.88 16.63
C THR A 259 -4.12 -8.93 16.98
N ALA A 260 -2.85 -8.67 16.63
CA ALA A 260 -1.76 -9.61 16.87
C ALA A 260 -1.46 -9.77 18.37
N LEU A 261 -1.51 -8.68 19.13
CA LEU A 261 -1.28 -8.71 20.58
C LEU A 261 -2.34 -9.56 21.30
N LEU A 262 -3.62 -9.36 20.99
CA LEU A 262 -4.69 -10.15 21.61
C LEU A 262 -4.62 -11.63 21.22
N ARG A 263 -4.32 -11.93 19.95
CA ARG A 263 -4.08 -13.31 19.52
C ARG A 263 -2.88 -13.92 20.24
N ALA A 264 -1.80 -13.16 20.45
CA ALA A 264 -0.59 -13.63 21.14
C ALA A 264 -0.89 -13.99 22.59
N ILE A 265 -1.55 -13.08 23.30
CA ILE A 265 -1.92 -13.29 24.70
C ILE A 265 -2.86 -14.49 24.82
N ASN A 266 -3.86 -14.60 23.96
CA ASN A 266 -4.78 -15.75 23.95
C ASN A 266 -4.03 -17.07 23.70
N TYR A 267 -3.14 -17.09 22.71
CA TYR A 267 -2.31 -18.25 22.38
C TYR A 267 -1.42 -18.65 23.57
N CYS A 268 -0.79 -17.68 24.25
CA CYS A 268 0.02 -17.93 25.44
C CYS A 268 -0.77 -18.57 26.57
N ILE A 269 -2.00 -18.11 26.82
CA ILE A 269 -2.90 -18.68 27.85
C ILE A 269 -3.28 -20.12 27.50
N GLU A 270 -3.73 -20.37 26.26
CA GLU A 270 -4.12 -21.72 25.80
C GLU A 270 -2.97 -22.72 25.89
N HIS A 271 -1.74 -22.27 25.63
CA HIS A 271 -0.53 -23.08 25.66
C HIS A 271 0.18 -23.11 27.01
N LYS A 272 -0.37 -22.45 28.04
CA LYS A 272 0.19 -22.38 29.41
C LYS A 272 1.65 -21.90 29.43
N VAL A 273 1.94 -20.88 28.61
CA VAL A 273 3.23 -20.19 28.60
C VAL A 273 3.51 -19.62 29.98
N ASN A 274 4.76 -19.70 30.43
CA ASN A 274 5.15 -19.20 31.75
C ASN A 274 5.58 -17.73 31.71
N ILE A 275 6.33 -17.35 30.68
CA ILE A 275 6.92 -16.02 30.54
C ILE A 275 6.63 -15.48 29.14
N ILE A 276 6.13 -14.25 29.06
CA ILE A 276 6.06 -13.47 27.83
C ILE A 276 7.18 -12.45 27.85
N ASN A 277 8.00 -12.43 26.80
CA ASN A 277 8.92 -11.35 26.52
C ASN A 277 8.35 -10.46 25.40
N TYR A 278 8.18 -9.18 25.68
CA TYR A 278 7.67 -8.17 24.77
C TYR A 278 8.71 -7.04 24.59
N SER A 279 9.42 -7.06 23.47
CA SER A 279 10.51 -6.11 23.17
C SER A 279 10.07 -4.98 22.21
N PHE A 280 8.83 -4.52 22.37
CA PHE A 280 8.25 -3.37 21.70
C PHE A 280 7.80 -2.34 22.74
N ALA A 281 7.62 -1.09 22.33
CA ALA A 281 7.02 -0.04 23.14
C ALA A 281 6.61 1.14 22.26
N GLU A 282 5.36 1.57 22.38
CA GLU A 282 4.85 2.79 21.74
C GLU A 282 4.22 3.71 22.80
N SER A 283 4.06 4.99 22.46
CA SER A 283 3.37 5.95 23.34
C SER A 283 1.88 5.61 23.49
N THR A 284 1.28 5.97 24.62
CA THR A 284 -0.17 5.91 24.84
C THR A 284 -0.71 7.27 25.25
N HIS A 285 -2.00 7.54 24.96
CA HIS A 285 -2.65 8.78 25.38
C HIS A 285 -2.99 8.78 26.88
N TRP A 286 -3.41 7.62 27.39
CA TRP A 286 -3.70 7.36 28.81
C TRP A 286 -3.26 5.95 29.20
N GLU A 287 -3.01 5.74 30.49
CA GLU A 287 -2.57 4.46 31.03
C GLU A 287 -3.73 3.60 31.58
N ASP A 288 -3.46 2.31 31.83
CA ASP A 288 -4.30 1.34 32.57
C ASP A 288 -5.72 1.02 32.04
N ASP A 289 -6.17 1.65 30.95
CA ASP A 289 -7.46 1.37 30.29
C ASP A 289 -7.29 0.95 28.82
N GLY A 290 -8.12 0.02 28.34
CA GLY A 290 -8.07 -0.53 26.98
C GLY A 290 -8.10 -2.06 26.93
N LYS A 291 -8.63 -2.63 25.82
CA LYS A 291 -8.87 -4.09 25.70
C LYS A 291 -7.60 -4.92 25.69
N ILE A 292 -6.52 -4.37 25.15
CA ILE A 292 -5.22 -5.06 25.13
C ILE A 292 -4.64 -5.08 26.55
N LEU A 293 -4.77 -3.98 27.30
CA LEU A 293 -4.27 -3.89 28.67
C LEU A 293 -5.07 -4.81 29.60
N ASP A 294 -6.39 -4.92 29.41
CA ASP A 294 -7.23 -5.91 30.09
C ASP A 294 -6.74 -7.34 29.86
N ALA A 295 -6.41 -7.70 28.62
CA ALA A 295 -5.90 -9.03 28.29
C ALA A 295 -4.52 -9.31 28.92
N ILE A 296 -3.64 -8.30 29.00
CA ILE A 296 -2.34 -8.42 29.70
C ILE A 296 -2.57 -8.69 31.20
N ARG A 297 -3.47 -7.93 31.84
CA ARG A 297 -3.83 -8.12 33.26
C ARG A 297 -4.43 -9.51 33.51
N ASP A 298 -5.30 -9.96 32.62
CA ASP A 298 -5.92 -11.28 32.67
C ASP A 298 -4.88 -12.41 32.57
N ALA A 299 -3.96 -12.34 31.60
CA ALA A 299 -2.87 -13.30 31.47
C ALA A 299 -1.99 -13.36 32.73
N ALA A 300 -1.65 -12.20 33.30
CA ALA A 300 -0.79 -12.13 34.48
C ALA A 300 -1.49 -12.62 35.75
N PHE A 301 -2.68 -12.10 36.05
CA PHE A 301 -3.31 -12.31 37.35
C PHE A 301 -4.20 -13.55 37.43
N ASN A 302 -4.78 -13.99 36.30
CA ASN A 302 -5.68 -15.16 36.27
C ASN A 302 -5.00 -16.42 35.72
N HIS A 303 -3.98 -16.25 34.88
CA HIS A 303 -3.27 -17.37 34.24
C HIS A 303 -1.81 -17.53 34.69
N ASP A 304 -1.37 -16.74 35.68
CA ASP A 304 -0.03 -16.81 36.27
C ASP A 304 1.12 -16.61 35.25
N VAL A 305 0.89 -15.84 34.19
CA VAL A 305 1.90 -15.53 33.16
C VAL A 305 2.76 -14.33 33.58
N ILE A 306 4.07 -14.48 33.58
CA ILE A 306 4.97 -13.35 33.85
C ILE A 306 5.14 -12.54 32.56
N TYR A 307 4.60 -11.33 32.53
CA TYR A 307 4.69 -10.44 31.37
C TYR A 307 5.85 -9.46 31.53
N VAL A 308 6.91 -9.64 30.75
CA VAL A 308 8.09 -8.78 30.71
C VAL A 308 7.99 -7.87 29.51
N ALA A 309 8.10 -6.56 29.72
CA ALA A 309 7.96 -5.58 28.65
C ALA A 309 9.04 -4.50 28.71
N ALA A 310 9.48 -4.05 27.54
CA ALA A 310 10.39 -2.93 27.43
C ALA A 310 9.75 -1.62 27.92
N ALA A 311 10.53 -0.79 28.62
CA ALA A 311 10.13 0.57 29.00
C ALA A 311 10.09 1.53 27.81
N GLY A 312 10.75 1.19 26.70
CA GLY A 312 10.82 1.99 25.48
C GLY A 312 12.07 2.85 25.38
N ASN A 313 12.32 3.34 24.15
CA ASN A 313 13.55 4.02 23.76
C ASN A 313 13.34 5.52 23.48
N GLU A 314 12.25 6.12 23.95
CA GLU A 314 11.89 7.53 23.69
C GLU A 314 12.48 8.51 24.72
N GLY A 315 13.49 8.07 25.49
CA GLY A 315 14.24 8.94 26.40
C GLY A 315 14.86 10.15 25.69
N PRO A 316 15.32 11.15 26.43
CA PRO A 316 15.63 11.17 27.86
C PRO A 316 14.66 12.00 28.68
N ALA A 317 13.72 12.66 28.02
CA ALA A 317 12.81 13.56 28.68
C ALA A 317 12.00 12.76 29.70
N LEU A 318 11.57 13.42 30.77
CA LEU A 318 10.68 12.77 31.72
C LEU A 318 9.33 12.50 31.05
N THR A 319 8.62 11.46 31.52
CA THR A 319 7.32 11.04 30.97
C THR A 319 7.40 10.47 29.54
N THR A 320 8.46 9.73 29.21
CA THR A 320 8.66 9.08 27.91
C THR A 320 8.60 7.55 27.96
N VAL A 321 8.20 6.97 29.09
CA VAL A 321 8.04 5.52 29.21
C VAL A 321 6.87 5.07 28.34
N GLY A 322 7.09 4.05 27.52
CA GLY A 322 6.09 3.49 26.61
C GLY A 322 5.14 2.48 27.26
N CYS A 323 4.14 2.09 26.49
CA CYS A 323 3.18 1.04 26.81
C CYS A 323 3.61 -0.29 26.16
N PRO A 324 3.41 -1.46 26.81
CA PRO A 324 2.81 -1.66 28.14
C PRO A 324 3.80 -1.58 29.31
N GLY A 325 5.11 -1.60 29.06
CA GLY A 325 6.13 -1.75 30.11
C GLY A 325 6.09 -0.68 31.21
N GLY A 326 5.74 0.55 30.86
CA GLY A 326 5.49 1.62 31.82
C GLY A 326 4.04 1.85 32.18
N SER A 327 3.08 1.27 31.46
CA SER A 327 1.68 1.72 31.46
C SER A 327 0.71 0.71 32.05
N VAL A 328 1.19 -0.49 32.43
CA VAL A 328 0.37 -1.56 33.01
C VAL A 328 1.01 -2.09 34.29
N ASP A 329 0.22 -2.19 35.37
CA ASP A 329 0.67 -2.69 36.67
C ASP A 329 1.11 -4.16 36.67
N ALA A 330 0.49 -4.98 35.81
CA ALA A 330 0.79 -6.39 35.61
C ALA A 330 2.16 -6.67 34.97
N CYS A 331 2.74 -5.70 34.25
CA CYS A 331 4.01 -5.89 33.56
C CYS A 331 5.21 -5.67 34.48
N VAL A 332 6.28 -6.44 34.22
CA VAL A 332 7.63 -6.12 34.68
C VAL A 332 8.29 -5.27 33.61
N GLY A 333 8.30 -3.96 33.82
CA GLY A 333 8.92 -2.99 32.91
C GLY A 333 10.44 -2.97 33.06
N ILE A 334 11.16 -3.19 31.96
CA ILE A 334 12.63 -3.26 31.95
C ILE A 334 13.23 -2.06 31.20
N THR A 335 14.22 -1.43 31.84
CA THR A 335 15.03 -0.34 31.29
C THR A 335 16.44 -0.82 30.94
N ALA A 336 17.12 -0.14 30.03
CA ALA A 336 18.49 -0.46 29.65
C ALA A 336 19.54 0.32 30.47
N TYR A 337 20.66 -0.33 30.79
CA TYR A 337 21.83 0.29 31.42
C TYR A 337 23.13 -0.19 30.75
N VAL A 338 24.02 0.77 30.39
CA VAL A 338 25.36 0.48 29.86
C VAL A 338 26.39 0.65 30.99
N SER A 339 27.13 -0.41 31.32
CA SER A 339 28.16 -0.34 32.36
C SER A 339 29.35 0.54 31.96
N SER A 340 30.10 1.05 32.95
CA SER A 340 31.29 1.88 32.68
C SER A 340 32.35 1.15 31.85
N ALA A 341 32.47 -0.18 32.00
CA ALA A 341 33.37 -1.01 31.22
C ALA A 341 32.95 -1.06 29.74
N MET A 342 31.65 -1.23 29.48
CA MET A 342 31.06 -1.20 28.14
C MET A 342 31.24 0.18 27.49
N ARG A 343 30.98 1.27 28.21
CA ARG A 343 31.17 2.66 27.72
C ARG A 343 32.59 2.92 27.22
N THR A 344 33.58 2.49 27.99
CA THR A 344 34.99 2.75 27.69
C THR A 344 35.46 1.94 26.47
N LYS A 345 35.11 0.65 26.41
CA LYS A 345 35.60 -0.27 25.38
C LYS A 345 34.80 -0.23 24.08
N LEU A 346 33.47 -0.17 24.14
CA LEU A 346 32.61 -0.21 22.94
C LEU A 346 32.43 1.16 22.28
N TYR A 347 32.46 2.23 23.06
CA TYR A 347 32.13 3.58 22.59
C TYR A 347 33.31 4.56 22.68
N SER A 348 34.50 4.09 23.09
CA SER A 348 35.71 4.92 23.25
C SER A 348 35.51 6.15 24.13
N LEU A 349 34.55 6.11 25.07
CA LEU A 349 34.26 7.20 26.00
C LEU A 349 35.32 7.17 27.11
N ARG A 350 36.27 8.11 27.05
CA ARG A 350 37.51 8.12 27.87
C ARG A 350 37.40 8.90 29.19
N ASP A 351 36.49 9.86 29.29
CA ASP A 351 36.40 10.78 30.44
C ASP A 351 35.21 10.46 31.37
N ARG A 352 35.41 10.67 32.69
CA ARG A 352 34.32 10.84 33.66
C ARG A 352 33.64 12.20 33.42
N LEU A 353 32.91 12.33 32.32
CA LEU A 353 32.10 13.51 32.09
C LEU A 353 30.90 13.51 33.06
N SER A 354 30.65 14.65 33.70
CA SER A 354 29.34 14.95 34.27
C SER A 354 28.30 14.67 33.18
N PRO A 355 27.22 13.96 33.50
CA PRO A 355 26.40 13.35 32.49
C PRO A 355 25.52 14.45 31.91
N MET A 356 26.00 15.11 30.86
CA MET A 356 25.27 16.20 30.21
C MET A 356 25.50 16.29 28.69
N PHE A 357 25.79 15.17 28.02
CA PHE A 357 25.78 15.08 26.55
C PHE A 357 24.93 13.89 26.11
N GLY A 358 24.09 13.99 25.07
CA GLY A 358 23.50 12.83 24.37
C GLY A 358 22.41 12.04 25.10
N TRP A 359 21.36 12.69 25.54
CA TRP A 359 20.38 12.11 26.46
C TRP A 359 19.34 11.31 25.67
N LEU A 360 19.44 9.99 25.77
CA LEU A 360 18.40 8.95 25.73
C LEU A 360 18.73 8.10 26.99
N LEU A 361 17.88 7.20 27.47
CA LEU A 361 18.40 6.08 28.28
C LEU A 361 19.33 5.29 27.34
N TRP A 362 20.61 5.65 27.36
CA TRP A 362 21.47 5.76 26.19
C TRP A 362 21.44 4.57 25.21
N SER A 363 21.13 4.86 23.95
CA SER A 363 21.85 4.31 22.79
C SER A 363 22.44 5.48 21.98
N VAL A 364 23.73 5.40 21.65
CA VAL A 364 24.36 6.22 20.60
C VAL A 364 25.04 5.26 19.62
N GLY A 365 24.69 5.42 18.35
CA GLY A 365 25.38 4.79 17.23
C GLY A 365 24.91 5.34 15.88
N LEU A 366 25.47 6.47 15.46
CA LEU A 366 25.45 6.91 14.07
C LEU A 366 26.52 6.10 13.29
N CYS A 367 26.09 5.18 12.44
CA CYS A 367 26.83 4.69 11.27
C CYS A 367 25.86 4.60 10.08
N PRO A 368 26.20 5.09 8.87
CA PRO A 368 25.21 5.29 7.78
C PRO A 368 24.64 4.02 7.12
N TRP A 369 24.94 2.82 7.62
CA TRP A 369 24.62 1.56 6.91
C TRP A 369 23.74 0.55 7.68
N CYS A 370 23.27 0.85 8.90
CA CYS A 370 22.40 -0.05 9.67
C CYS A 370 21.15 0.67 10.21
N ARG A 371 20.38 1.31 9.32
CA ARG A 371 19.30 2.24 9.71
C ARG A 371 18.02 1.58 10.27
N ASP A 372 17.86 0.26 10.13
CA ASP A 372 16.59 -0.42 10.49
C ASP A 372 16.69 -1.50 11.59
N ASN A 373 17.89 -1.95 11.99
CA ASN A 373 18.05 -3.13 12.86
C ASN A 373 18.45 -2.85 14.33
N MET A 374 18.85 -1.62 14.70
CA MET A 374 19.44 -1.33 16.02
C MET A 374 18.45 -0.88 17.12
N ARG A 375 17.13 -0.88 16.90
CA ARG A 375 16.13 -0.33 17.85
C ARG A 375 15.84 -1.19 19.09
N ALA A 376 16.71 -2.13 19.41
CA ALA A 376 16.31 -3.44 19.89
C ALA A 376 17.24 -4.07 20.94
N GLU A 377 18.50 -3.66 20.95
CA GLU A 377 19.59 -4.54 21.40
C GLU A 377 19.80 -4.58 22.92
N MET A 378 19.14 -3.73 23.70
CA MET A 378 19.53 -3.51 25.10
C MET A 378 18.51 -3.93 26.17
N VAL A 379 17.26 -4.21 25.80
CA VAL A 379 16.17 -4.42 26.78
C VAL A 379 15.96 -5.90 27.15
N SER A 380 16.53 -6.81 26.37
CA SER A 380 16.45 -8.27 26.56
C SER A 380 17.44 -8.84 27.59
N LEU A 381 18.33 -8.01 28.14
CA LEU A 381 19.53 -8.44 28.87
C LEU A 381 19.34 -8.89 30.34
N GLN A 382 18.12 -9.12 30.84
CA GLN A 382 17.94 -9.30 32.29
C GLN A 382 17.08 -10.43 32.86
N LEU A 383 16.52 -11.43 32.15
CA LEU A 383 15.65 -12.40 32.88
C LEU A 383 15.77 -13.86 32.45
N SER A 384 16.31 -14.70 33.34
CA SER A 384 16.05 -16.15 33.36
C SER A 384 16.04 -16.83 34.73
N VAL A 385 15.89 -16.08 35.83
CA VAL A 385 15.82 -16.73 37.15
C VAL A 385 14.44 -16.65 37.71
N VAL A 386 13.57 -17.52 37.20
CA VAL A 386 12.49 -18.10 38.01
C VAL A 386 12.15 -19.50 37.46
N GLN A 387 12.77 -20.55 37.98
CA GLN A 387 12.05 -21.81 38.16
C GLN A 387 12.38 -22.42 39.51
N TRP A 388 11.32 -22.76 40.23
CA TRP A 388 11.33 -23.75 41.29
C TRP A 388 10.68 -24.98 40.68
N ASN A 389 11.44 -26.06 40.48
CA ASN A 389 10.93 -27.23 39.79
C ASN A 389 10.17 -28.18 40.72
N ILE A 390 9.21 -28.83 40.09
CA ILE A 390 7.98 -29.37 40.66
C ILE A 390 8.08 -30.87 40.95
N ASP A 391 9.20 -31.58 40.74
CA ASP A 391 9.13 -33.05 40.74
C ASP A 391 9.65 -33.78 41.99
N GLU A 392 10.61 -33.25 42.74
CA GLU A 392 11.08 -33.92 43.98
C GLU A 392 10.10 -33.70 45.16
N PHE A 393 9.36 -32.59 45.15
CA PHE A 393 8.39 -32.21 46.20
C PHE A 393 6.97 -32.76 45.95
N THR A 394 6.67 -33.15 44.70
CA THR A 394 5.33 -33.63 44.28
C THR A 394 5.00 -35.04 44.74
N LYS A 395 5.99 -35.83 45.19
CA LYS A 395 5.72 -37.12 45.86
C LYS A 395 5.12 -36.98 47.26
N ARG A 396 5.18 -35.80 47.91
CA ARG A 396 4.74 -35.67 49.32
C ARG A 396 3.60 -34.71 49.61
N CYS A 397 3.28 -33.71 48.78
CA CYS A 397 2.18 -32.79 49.11
C CYS A 397 1.48 -32.19 47.88
N ARG A 398 0.24 -32.62 47.59
CA ARG A 398 -0.68 -32.00 46.62
C ARG A 398 -1.07 -30.53 46.94
N LEU A 399 -0.66 -29.98 48.08
CA LEU A 399 -0.97 -28.61 48.56
C LEU A 399 -0.03 -27.51 48.04
N TYR A 400 1.11 -27.83 47.41
CA TYR A 400 2.16 -26.84 47.07
C TYR A 400 2.32 -26.52 45.58
N ARG A 401 1.39 -26.95 44.72
CA ARG A 401 1.34 -26.61 43.28
C ARG A 401 1.11 -25.10 42.98
N ALA A 402 1.21 -24.23 44.00
CA ALA A 402 0.69 -22.86 44.04
C ALA A 402 1.71 -21.82 44.60
N ALA A 403 3.02 -22.02 44.43
CA ALA A 403 4.02 -21.31 45.26
C ALA A 403 4.53 -19.94 44.74
N ILE A 404 4.43 -19.61 43.45
CA ILE A 404 5.01 -18.36 42.87
C ILE A 404 3.98 -17.70 41.94
N SER A 405 3.71 -16.41 42.12
CA SER A 405 2.84 -15.58 41.29
C SER A 405 3.65 -14.50 40.55
N PRO A 406 3.15 -13.95 39.42
CA PRO A 406 3.82 -12.83 38.74
C PRO A 406 4.05 -11.62 39.64
N THR A 407 3.10 -11.32 40.54
CA THR A 407 3.23 -10.26 41.54
C THR A 407 4.41 -10.51 42.49
N MET A 408 4.59 -11.76 42.96
CA MET A 408 5.71 -12.11 43.84
C MET A 408 7.06 -12.01 43.14
N VAL A 409 7.14 -12.42 41.88
CA VAL A 409 8.36 -12.31 41.08
C VAL A 409 8.73 -10.84 40.91
N LYS A 410 7.75 -10.01 40.52
CA LYS A 410 7.94 -8.56 40.39
C LYS A 410 8.42 -7.93 41.70
N LEU A 411 7.76 -8.24 42.83
CA LEU A 411 8.16 -7.74 44.14
C LEU A 411 9.55 -8.23 44.58
N ALA A 412 9.89 -9.49 44.29
CA ALA A 412 11.22 -10.01 44.61
C ALA A 412 12.30 -9.23 43.86
N ILE A 413 12.12 -9.03 42.55
CA ILE A 413 13.02 -8.24 41.71
C ILE A 413 13.13 -6.80 42.23
N GLU A 414 12.00 -6.13 42.47
CA GLU A 414 11.97 -4.73 42.90
C GLU A 414 12.61 -4.50 44.27
N ASN A 415 12.45 -5.43 45.21
CA ASN A 415 12.97 -5.28 46.58
C ASN A 415 14.42 -5.73 46.74
N THR A 416 14.99 -6.46 45.78
CA THR A 416 16.39 -6.93 45.84
C THR A 416 17.31 -6.27 44.83
N ALA A 417 16.77 -5.50 43.89
CA ALA A 417 17.54 -4.72 42.93
C ALA A 417 18.59 -3.83 43.62
N LYS A 418 19.77 -3.73 43.01
CA LYS A 418 20.89 -2.92 43.49
C LYS A 418 20.77 -1.49 42.94
N PRO A 419 20.62 -0.46 43.79
CA PRO A 419 20.68 0.92 43.33
C PRO A 419 22.00 1.22 42.61
N LEU A 420 21.91 1.95 41.50
CA LEU A 420 23.09 2.34 40.72
C LEU A 420 23.65 3.64 41.30
N GLU A 421 24.77 3.56 42.02
CA GLU A 421 25.39 4.70 42.72
C GLU A 421 26.11 5.68 41.78
N ASP A 422 26.51 5.23 40.59
CA ASP A 422 27.27 5.99 39.59
C ASP A 422 26.39 6.89 38.68
N ILE A 423 25.14 7.13 39.10
CA ILE A 423 24.10 7.73 38.28
C ILE A 423 23.60 9.02 38.96
N ASP A 424 23.69 10.17 38.27
CA ASP A 424 23.19 11.47 38.75
C ASP A 424 21.73 11.41 39.22
N ASP A 425 21.32 12.27 40.16
CA ASP A 425 19.98 12.26 40.77
C ASP A 425 18.82 12.30 39.75
N GLY A 426 19.01 12.95 38.59
CA GLY A 426 18.03 12.97 37.50
C GLY A 426 17.82 11.62 36.79
N CYS A 427 18.77 10.71 36.89
CA CYS A 427 18.73 9.39 36.26
C CYS A 427 18.18 8.28 37.19
N LYS A 428 17.79 8.59 38.43
CA LYS A 428 17.06 7.64 39.30
C LYS A 428 15.72 7.19 38.69
N LEU A 429 15.06 8.11 37.97
CA LEU A 429 13.84 7.81 37.20
C LEU A 429 14.10 6.86 36.02
N ALA A 430 15.36 6.79 35.58
CA ALA A 430 15.80 6.00 34.45
C ALA A 430 16.12 4.54 34.86
N SER A 431 16.61 4.34 36.09
CA SER A 431 16.99 3.03 36.62
C SER A 431 15.89 2.32 37.43
N GLY A 432 14.79 3.00 37.74
CA GLY A 432 13.73 2.47 38.61
C GLY A 432 14.28 2.05 39.98
N ARG A 433 14.10 0.77 40.34
CA ARG A 433 14.61 0.20 41.61
C ARG A 433 16.10 -0.18 41.56
N GLY A 434 16.74 -0.06 40.40
CA GLY A 434 18.15 -0.38 40.21
C GLY A 434 18.38 -1.64 39.36
N LEU A 435 19.60 -2.14 39.39
CA LEU A 435 20.04 -3.30 38.61
C LEU A 435 19.52 -4.60 39.23
N LEU A 436 18.95 -5.49 38.41
CA LEU A 436 18.52 -6.81 38.86
C LEU A 436 19.67 -7.59 39.50
N ARG A 437 19.37 -8.24 40.63
CA ARG A 437 20.25 -9.26 41.23
C ARG A 437 19.52 -10.58 41.38
N VAL A 438 19.98 -11.54 40.61
CA VAL A 438 19.36 -12.85 40.44
C VAL A 438 19.33 -13.65 41.74
N THR A 439 20.46 -13.73 42.44
CA THR A 439 20.62 -14.58 43.61
C THR A 439 19.75 -14.12 44.76
N GLU A 440 19.72 -12.82 45.05
CA GLU A 440 18.89 -12.28 46.12
C GLU A 440 17.41 -12.31 45.78
N ALA A 441 17.02 -12.05 44.54
CA ALA A 441 15.62 -12.21 44.13
C ALA A 441 15.16 -13.66 44.38
N PHE A 442 15.99 -14.64 44.07
CA PHE A 442 15.70 -16.04 44.35
C PHE A 442 15.61 -16.35 45.85
N ASP A 443 16.52 -15.84 46.67
CA ASP A 443 16.48 -16.03 48.12
C ASP A 443 15.31 -15.30 48.78
N TYR A 444 14.90 -14.15 48.23
CA TYR A 444 13.66 -13.47 48.61
C TYR A 444 12.46 -14.37 48.35
N LEU A 445 12.34 -14.93 47.14
CA LEU A 445 11.26 -15.86 46.81
C LEU A 445 11.22 -17.07 47.75
N LYS A 446 12.37 -17.70 48.04
CA LYS A 446 12.45 -18.80 49.02
C LYS A 446 11.97 -18.39 50.41
N ARG A 447 12.40 -17.21 50.89
CA ARG A 447 12.06 -16.71 52.23
C ARG A 447 10.55 -16.52 52.39
N PHE A 448 9.88 -16.07 51.33
CA PHE A 448 8.45 -15.74 51.35
C PHE A 448 7.55 -16.81 50.70
N ALA A 449 8.10 -17.94 50.26
CA ALA A 449 7.38 -19.01 49.56
C ALA A 449 6.17 -19.57 50.36
N SER A 450 6.22 -19.53 51.70
CA SER A 450 5.16 -20.04 52.59
C SER A 450 4.08 -19.02 52.96
N LYS A 451 4.18 -17.76 52.53
CA LYS A 451 3.26 -16.68 52.91
C LYS A 451 2.03 -16.61 52.01
N LEU A 452 0.85 -16.39 52.60
CA LEU A 452 -0.43 -16.29 51.88
C LEU A 452 -0.55 -15.01 51.04
N GLU A 453 0.13 -13.95 51.47
CA GLU A 453 0.21 -12.63 50.79
C GLU A 453 0.72 -12.74 49.34
N ARG A 454 1.28 -13.90 48.96
CA ARG A 454 1.77 -14.22 47.61
C ARG A 454 0.71 -14.18 46.50
N HIS A 455 -0.58 -14.30 46.83
CA HIS A 455 -1.68 -14.25 45.85
C HIS A 455 -2.50 -12.97 45.95
N VAL A 456 -1.99 -11.97 46.65
CA VAL A 456 -2.64 -10.67 46.83
C VAL A 456 -1.94 -9.63 45.97
N HIS A 457 -2.64 -9.16 44.95
CA HIS A 457 -2.27 -7.96 44.21
C HIS A 457 -2.93 -6.75 44.86
N TYR A 458 -2.25 -5.61 44.90
CA TYR A 458 -2.84 -4.37 45.41
C TYR A 458 -3.07 -3.42 44.25
N THR A 459 -4.34 -3.19 43.91
CA THR A 459 -4.69 -2.12 42.99
C THR A 459 -4.65 -0.79 43.74
N VAL A 460 -3.77 0.10 43.32
CA VAL A 460 -3.64 1.46 43.87
C VAL A 460 -4.25 2.43 42.88
N LYS A 461 -5.27 3.19 43.30
CA LYS A 461 -5.90 4.26 42.52
C LYS A 461 -5.81 5.60 43.24
N VAL A 462 -5.51 6.65 42.52
CA VAL A 462 -5.36 8.03 42.96
C VAL A 462 -6.42 8.86 42.24
N GLY A 463 -7.39 9.41 42.99
CA GLY A 463 -8.58 10.03 42.39
C GLY A 463 -9.45 9.02 41.63
N ASP A 464 -9.99 9.41 40.48
CA ASP A 464 -10.91 8.57 39.68
C ASP A 464 -10.19 7.49 38.85
N SER A 465 -8.96 7.77 38.38
CA SER A 465 -8.25 6.88 37.44
C SER A 465 -6.72 6.85 37.55
N GLY A 466 -6.08 7.72 38.34
CA GLY A 466 -4.61 7.76 38.42
C GLY A 466 -4.02 6.56 39.15
N ARG A 467 -2.78 6.20 38.86
CA ARG A 467 -2.03 5.12 39.54
C ARG A 467 -0.90 5.62 40.46
N GLY A 468 -0.65 6.93 40.42
CA GLY A 468 0.38 7.61 41.19
C GLY A 468 0.08 9.10 41.27
N ILE A 469 0.81 9.80 42.14
CA ILE A 469 0.69 11.25 42.31
C ILE A 469 1.76 11.91 41.42
N TYR A 470 1.34 12.78 40.51
CA TYR A 470 2.23 13.49 39.60
C TYR A 470 1.81 14.97 39.49
N PHE A 471 2.56 15.86 40.14
CA PHE A 471 2.40 17.30 39.99
C PHE A 471 3.41 17.84 38.99
N ARG A 472 2.95 18.62 38.01
CA ARG A 472 3.77 19.08 36.89
C ARG A 472 3.64 20.58 36.63
N GLU A 473 2.43 21.12 36.70
CA GLU A 473 2.17 22.53 36.40
C GLU A 473 2.54 23.43 37.59
N LEU A 474 2.99 24.65 37.32
CA LEU A 474 3.42 25.59 38.37
C LEU A 474 2.30 25.83 39.41
N ALA A 475 1.06 25.96 38.93
CA ALA A 475 -0.10 26.13 39.79
C ALA A 475 -0.39 24.91 40.69
N GLU A 476 -0.03 23.70 40.24
CA GLU A 476 -0.20 22.48 41.04
C GLU A 476 0.82 22.42 42.17
N VAL A 477 2.08 22.82 41.93
CA VAL A 477 3.14 22.78 42.94
C VAL A 477 3.10 23.94 43.93
N GLU A 478 2.46 25.05 43.58
CA GLU A 478 2.28 26.22 44.48
C GLU A 478 1.18 26.03 45.53
N GLN A 479 0.36 24.97 45.41
CA GLN A 479 -0.80 24.74 46.27
C GLN A 479 -0.66 23.42 47.05
N VAL A 480 -1.27 23.38 48.24
CA VAL A 480 -1.37 22.14 49.03
C VAL A 480 -2.59 21.36 48.56
N HIS A 481 -2.38 20.10 48.16
CA HIS A 481 -3.44 19.21 47.70
C HIS A 481 -3.76 18.13 48.74
N LEU A 482 -5.05 17.83 48.93
CA LEU A 482 -5.50 16.64 49.65
C LEU A 482 -5.92 15.60 48.62
N ILE A 483 -5.15 14.51 48.52
CA ILE A 483 -5.36 13.46 47.51
C ILE A 483 -5.82 12.18 48.20
N THR A 484 -6.94 11.62 47.74
CA THR A 484 -7.44 10.32 48.19
C THR A 484 -6.75 9.21 47.39
N VAL A 485 -6.10 8.29 48.11
CA VAL A 485 -5.50 7.08 47.54
C VAL A 485 -6.32 5.87 47.99
N ASN A 486 -6.90 5.18 47.02
CA ASN A 486 -7.67 3.96 47.20
C ASN A 486 -6.78 2.74 46.96
N VAL A 487 -6.50 1.98 48.01
CA VAL A 487 -5.74 0.73 47.93
C VAL A 487 -6.71 -0.43 48.11
N LYS A 488 -6.86 -1.27 47.09
CA LYS A 488 -7.75 -2.42 47.10
C LYS A 488 -6.95 -3.72 46.92
N PRO A 489 -7.01 -4.66 47.88
CA PRO A 489 -6.46 -6.00 47.66
C PRO A 489 -7.34 -6.77 46.66
N VAL A 490 -6.70 -7.39 45.69
CA VAL A 490 -7.27 -8.27 44.67
C VAL A 490 -6.63 -9.64 44.88
N PHE A 491 -7.47 -10.62 45.19
CA PHE A 491 -7.03 -11.99 45.42
C PHE A 491 -7.18 -12.78 44.13
N SER A 492 -6.17 -13.59 43.79
CA SER A 492 -6.32 -14.57 42.71
C SER A 492 -7.50 -15.52 43.01
N GLU A 493 -8.25 -15.93 42.00
CA GLU A 493 -9.41 -16.86 42.14
C GLU A 493 -9.04 -18.19 42.82
N LYS A 494 -7.75 -18.56 42.81
CA LYS A 494 -7.20 -19.74 43.49
C LYS A 494 -7.09 -19.59 45.02
N THR A 495 -7.41 -18.41 45.57
CA THR A 495 -7.29 -18.11 47.00
C THR A 495 -8.55 -18.54 47.75
N VAL A 496 -8.45 -19.61 48.55
CA VAL A 496 -9.50 -19.97 49.51
C VAL A 496 -9.44 -18.97 50.68
N LEU A 497 -10.43 -18.09 50.77
CA LEU A 497 -10.46 -16.96 51.70
C LEU A 497 -10.67 -17.40 53.16
N SER A 498 -9.74 -17.00 54.04
CA SER A 498 -10.07 -16.67 55.43
C SER A 498 -9.16 -15.55 55.97
N PHE A 499 -9.81 -14.48 56.44
CA PHE A 499 -9.36 -13.43 57.39
C PHE A 499 -9.02 -12.00 56.94
N ARG A 500 -9.22 -11.14 57.97
CA ARG A 500 -9.41 -9.67 58.06
C ARG A 500 -8.14 -8.86 57.82
N VAL A 501 -8.33 -7.64 57.30
CA VAL A 501 -7.30 -6.62 57.06
C VAL A 501 -7.36 -5.55 58.16
N GLU A 502 -6.22 -5.25 58.78
CA GLU A 502 -5.98 -4.03 59.59
C GLU A 502 -5.14 -3.01 58.80
N LYS A 503 -5.43 -1.72 58.97
CA LYS A 503 -4.83 -0.58 58.26
C LYS A 503 -3.43 -0.24 58.81
N CYS A 504 -2.50 0.09 57.92
CA CYS A 504 -1.28 0.85 58.23
C CYS A 504 -1.15 2.03 57.25
N ASP A 505 -0.81 3.20 57.80
CA ASP A 505 -0.52 4.44 57.08
C ASP A 505 0.93 4.47 56.54
N PRO A 506 1.20 5.18 55.43
CA PRO A 506 2.54 5.63 55.13
C PRO A 506 2.69 7.16 55.04
N LEU A 507 3.76 7.64 55.67
CA LEU A 507 4.38 8.97 55.54
C LEU A 507 5.59 8.87 54.60
N ALA A 508 5.78 9.83 53.68
CA ALA A 508 7.01 10.61 53.46
C ALA A 508 7.06 11.31 52.08
N GLN A 509 7.70 12.49 52.06
CA GLN A 509 7.84 13.51 51.00
C GLN A 509 9.03 13.28 50.04
N MET A 510 9.03 13.90 48.84
CA MET A 510 10.13 14.69 48.21
C MET A 510 9.79 15.19 46.78
N VAL A 511 10.59 16.12 46.23
CA VAL A 511 10.26 17.22 45.28
C VAL A 511 10.97 17.09 43.89
N PHE A 512 10.39 17.66 42.80
CA PHE A 512 11.01 18.52 41.72
C PHE A 512 10.75 18.24 40.20
N HIS A 513 10.46 19.35 39.46
CA HIS A 513 10.77 19.82 38.08
C HIS A 513 10.16 19.25 36.75
N SER A 514 9.89 20.18 35.81
CA SER A 514 8.93 20.13 34.68
C SER A 514 9.48 19.92 33.25
N VAL A 515 8.69 19.26 32.39
CA VAL A 515 8.65 19.39 30.91
C VAL A 515 7.22 19.85 30.54
N GLN A 516 6.90 20.48 29.41
CA GLN A 516 5.52 20.89 29.07
C GLN A 516 4.85 19.91 28.08
N LYS A 517 3.65 19.38 28.41
CA LYS A 517 2.77 18.64 27.46
C LYS A 517 1.80 19.68 26.93
N VAL A 518 2.17 20.41 25.88
CA VAL A 518 1.29 21.46 25.33
C VAL A 518 0.27 20.76 24.40
N PRO A 519 -1.04 21.00 24.54
CA PRO A 519 -1.99 20.60 23.51
C PRO A 519 -1.60 21.28 22.19
N HIS A 520 -1.51 20.52 21.10
CA HIS A 520 -1.28 21.07 19.77
C HIS A 520 -2.34 22.13 19.46
N GLN A 521 -1.95 23.41 19.51
CA GLN A 521 -2.84 24.52 19.16
C GLN A 521 -2.99 24.54 17.63
N SER A 522 -4.03 23.86 17.15
CA SER A 522 -4.47 23.91 15.76
C SER A 522 -5.44 25.08 15.60
N PHE A 523 -5.28 25.92 14.59
CA PHE A 523 -6.29 26.93 14.24
C PHE A 523 -7.29 26.33 13.25
N HIS A 524 -8.52 26.20 13.70
CA HIS A 524 -9.65 25.79 12.87
C HIS A 524 -10.38 27.05 12.39
N LEU A 525 -10.27 27.34 11.10
CA LEU A 525 -10.97 28.47 10.50
C LEU A 525 -12.30 27.97 9.91
N ASN A 526 -13.44 28.44 10.44
CA ASN A 526 -14.84 28.06 10.13
C ASN A 526 -15.48 26.93 10.98
N GLU A 527 -14.95 26.57 12.15
CA GLU A 527 -15.56 25.52 12.99
C GLU A 527 -16.79 26.02 13.77
N ASP A 528 -16.75 27.28 14.20
CA ASP A 528 -17.83 27.93 14.93
C ASP A 528 -18.56 28.93 14.03
N HIS A 529 -19.88 28.72 13.91
CA HIS A 529 -20.96 29.67 13.67
C HIS A 529 -21.93 29.23 12.55
N LYS A 530 -23.19 29.06 12.96
CA LYS A 530 -24.39 28.96 12.11
C LYS A 530 -24.67 30.27 11.32
N GLU A 531 -23.73 31.20 11.24
CA GLU A 531 -23.90 32.52 10.64
C GLU A 531 -22.91 32.73 9.49
N LYS A 532 -23.47 32.92 8.30
CA LYS A 532 -22.91 33.53 7.07
C LYS A 532 -21.37 33.56 6.95
N CYS A 533 -20.89 32.67 6.08
CA CYS A 533 -19.51 32.57 5.58
C CYS A 533 -18.89 33.92 5.20
N SER A 534 -17.79 34.29 5.86
CA SER A 534 -16.93 35.41 5.42
C SER A 534 -15.82 34.86 4.52
N PRO A 535 -15.62 35.38 3.29
CA PRO A 535 -14.51 35.00 2.40
C PRO A 535 -13.15 35.52 2.88
N VAL A 536 -13.11 36.19 4.04
CA VAL A 536 -11.92 36.80 4.64
C VAL A 536 -11.86 36.44 6.12
N TYR A 537 -10.70 35.95 6.56
CA TYR A 537 -10.40 35.55 7.93
C TYR A 537 -9.61 36.64 8.65
N LYS A 538 -10.08 37.08 9.82
CA LYS A 538 -9.37 38.04 10.66
C LYS A 538 -8.59 37.31 11.73
N LEU A 539 -7.28 37.47 11.74
CA LEU A 539 -6.38 36.99 12.78
C LEU A 539 -5.95 38.16 13.67
N MET A 540 -6.16 38.04 14.98
CA MET A 540 -5.64 38.99 15.96
C MET A 540 -4.32 38.48 16.52
N VAL A 541 -3.23 39.20 16.26
CA VAL A 541 -1.89 38.83 16.73
C VAL A 541 -1.49 39.78 17.84
N LYS A 542 -1.09 39.22 18.99
CA LYS A 542 -0.53 39.97 20.11
C LYS A 542 0.96 39.71 20.21
N CYS A 543 1.75 40.77 20.24
CA CYS A 543 3.19 40.66 20.41
C CYS A 543 3.52 40.19 21.83
N GLY A 544 4.50 39.29 21.92
CA GLY A 544 4.99 38.73 23.18
C GLY A 544 5.75 39.76 24.04
N PRO A 545 6.57 39.28 24.98
CA PRO A 545 7.28 40.15 25.93
C PRO A 545 8.39 41.00 25.28
N ARG A 546 8.79 40.71 24.03
CA ARG A 546 9.79 41.46 23.26
C ARG A 546 9.17 41.94 21.95
N SER A 547 9.57 43.12 21.49
CA SER A 547 9.17 43.64 20.17
C SER A 547 9.80 42.78 19.07
N GLU A 548 9.01 42.39 18.08
CA GLU A 548 9.42 41.44 17.04
C GLU A 548 8.94 41.89 15.66
N ARG A 549 9.72 41.58 14.62
CA ARG A 549 9.29 41.78 13.23
C ARG A 549 8.33 40.66 12.85
N PHE A 550 7.10 41.04 12.57
CA PHE A 550 6.01 40.17 12.20
C PHE A 550 5.88 40.08 10.67
N GLN A 551 5.88 38.85 10.14
CA GLN A 551 5.76 38.54 8.73
C GLN A 551 4.97 37.22 8.57
N PRO A 552 3.63 37.29 8.39
CA PRO A 552 2.78 36.13 8.30
C PRO A 552 2.89 35.48 6.91
N ILE A 553 3.14 34.18 6.89
CA ILE A 553 3.12 33.37 5.66
C ILE A 553 2.26 32.14 5.92
N MET A 554 1.17 32.00 5.16
CA MET A 554 0.27 30.84 5.24
C MET A 554 0.34 30.04 3.94
N ASN A 555 0.73 28.78 4.05
CA ASN A 555 0.83 27.86 2.91
C ASN A 555 0.05 26.58 3.20
N LEU A 556 -0.94 26.29 2.35
CA LEU A 556 -1.74 25.07 2.38
C LEU A 556 -1.06 24.01 1.51
N LYS A 557 -0.72 22.87 2.11
CA LYS A 557 0.11 21.82 1.50
C LYS A 557 -0.68 20.57 1.08
N SER A 558 -1.84 20.33 1.69
CA SER A 558 -2.67 19.16 1.40
C SER A 558 -4.15 19.48 1.50
N ILE A 559 -4.97 18.62 0.91
CA ILE A 559 -6.43 18.61 1.07
C ILE A 559 -6.85 17.32 1.75
N THR A 560 -7.72 17.42 2.75
CA THR A 560 -8.33 16.26 3.40
C THR A 560 -9.77 16.14 2.92
N VAL A 561 -10.10 14.98 2.35
CA VAL A 561 -11.43 14.65 1.83
C VAL A 561 -12.10 13.63 2.75
N PRO A 562 -13.31 13.91 3.27
CA PRO A 562 -14.06 12.93 4.06
C PRO A 562 -14.67 11.84 3.18
N LEU A 563 -14.56 10.59 3.62
CA LEU A 563 -15.14 9.41 2.97
C LEU A 563 -16.29 8.86 3.81
N LYS A 564 -17.43 8.65 3.15
CA LYS A 564 -18.60 8.01 3.75
C LYS A 564 -18.60 6.50 3.47
N PRO A 565 -19.04 5.65 4.41
CA PRO A 565 -19.24 4.23 4.18
C PRO A 565 -20.18 3.96 2.98
N VAL A 566 -19.75 3.10 2.07
CA VAL A 566 -20.55 2.64 0.91
C VAL A 566 -21.20 1.29 1.22
N LYS A 567 -20.47 0.40 1.91
CA LYS A 567 -20.90 -0.94 2.27
C LYS A 567 -20.36 -1.28 3.65
N HIS A 568 -21.11 -2.06 4.42
CA HIS A 568 -20.63 -2.66 5.66
C HIS A 568 -21.04 -4.13 5.77
N GLU A 569 -20.19 -4.97 6.35
CA GLU A 569 -20.44 -6.38 6.59
C GLU A 569 -19.94 -6.78 7.98
N LEU A 570 -20.82 -7.37 8.79
CA LEU A 570 -20.50 -7.86 10.13
C LEU A 570 -20.54 -9.40 10.12
N ARG A 571 -19.44 -10.03 10.49
CA ARG A 571 -19.33 -11.50 10.50
C ARG A 571 -18.47 -12.02 11.67
N PRO A 572 -18.77 -13.21 12.21
CA PRO A 572 -17.87 -13.86 13.16
C PRO A 572 -16.54 -14.21 12.49
N MET A 573 -15.45 -14.16 13.25
CA MET A 573 -14.15 -14.65 12.81
C MET A 573 -14.07 -16.19 12.93
N GLY A 574 -13.01 -16.78 12.37
CA GLY A 574 -12.78 -18.23 12.42
C GLY A 574 -12.28 -18.73 13.78
N PRO A 575 -11.97 -20.03 13.89
CA PRO A 575 -11.53 -20.67 15.13
C PRO A 575 -10.27 -20.07 15.77
N ARG A 576 -9.37 -19.46 14.96
CA ARG A 576 -8.17 -18.76 15.43
C ARG A 576 -8.50 -17.55 16.32
N ASP A 577 -9.70 -16.99 16.15
CA ASP A 577 -10.14 -15.74 16.77
C ASP A 577 -11.27 -16.00 17.79
N LEU A 578 -11.26 -17.19 18.38
CA LEU A 578 -12.04 -17.57 19.54
C LEU A 578 -11.13 -17.46 20.77
N PHE A 579 -11.53 -16.68 21.77
CA PHE A 579 -10.77 -16.58 23.01
C PHE A 579 -10.89 -17.87 23.83
N TYR A 580 -9.91 -18.10 24.71
CA TYR A 580 -9.80 -19.27 25.57
C TYR A 580 -11.03 -19.48 26.48
N ASP A 581 -11.76 -18.40 26.78
CA ASP A 581 -12.99 -18.39 27.59
C ASP A 581 -14.27 -18.62 26.75
N GLY A 582 -14.13 -18.87 25.45
CA GLY A 582 -15.23 -19.09 24.51
C GLY A 582 -15.81 -17.80 23.91
N LYS A 583 -15.26 -16.60 24.20
CA LYS A 583 -15.70 -15.37 23.56
C LYS A 583 -15.29 -15.34 22.08
N GLN A 584 -16.27 -15.32 21.19
CA GLN A 584 -16.05 -15.19 19.76
C GLN A 584 -15.73 -13.74 19.38
N ILE A 585 -14.65 -13.52 18.63
CA ILE A 585 -14.39 -12.21 18.01
C ILE A 585 -15.19 -12.09 16.72
N TYR A 586 -15.79 -10.92 16.52
CA TYR A 586 -16.45 -10.51 15.28
C TYR A 586 -15.59 -9.47 14.56
N GLN A 587 -15.74 -9.40 13.24
CA GLN A 587 -15.18 -8.33 12.42
C GLN A 587 -16.30 -7.55 11.74
N LEU A 588 -16.14 -6.24 11.70
CA LEU A 588 -16.89 -5.32 10.86
C LEU A 588 -15.99 -4.84 9.73
N LEU A 589 -16.39 -5.12 8.49
CA LEU A 589 -15.74 -4.60 7.30
C LEU A 589 -16.53 -3.41 6.78
N ILE A 590 -15.88 -2.26 6.58
CA ILE A 590 -16.49 -1.05 6.01
C ILE A 590 -15.74 -0.69 4.73
N THR A 591 -16.46 -0.58 3.61
CA THR A 591 -15.88 -0.20 2.31
C THR A 591 -16.17 1.27 2.01
N TYR A 592 -15.11 2.01 1.66
CA TYR A 592 -15.15 3.38 1.16
C TYR A 592 -14.67 3.42 -0.28
N LYS A 593 -15.15 4.38 -1.07
CA LYS A 593 -14.70 4.62 -2.45
C LYS A 593 -14.26 6.06 -2.62
N PHE A 594 -13.19 6.29 -3.35
CA PHE A 594 -12.66 7.62 -3.64
C PHE A 594 -11.90 7.63 -4.98
N GLU A 595 -11.65 8.81 -5.51
CA GLU A 595 -10.99 9.02 -6.79
C GLU A 595 -9.81 9.98 -6.61
N ILE A 596 -8.72 9.72 -7.35
CA ILE A 596 -7.54 10.56 -7.39
C ILE A 596 -7.42 11.15 -8.80
N ASP A 597 -7.58 12.47 -8.93
CA ASP A 597 -7.53 13.15 -10.23
C ASP A 597 -6.12 13.27 -10.80
N LYS A 598 -5.13 13.37 -9.91
CA LYS A 598 -3.72 13.53 -10.26
C LYS A 598 -2.87 12.80 -9.26
N SER A 599 -1.82 12.18 -9.79
CA SER A 599 -0.80 11.48 -9.02
C SER A 599 -0.34 12.29 -7.79
N CYS A 600 -0.57 11.78 -6.58
CA CYS A 600 -0.24 12.48 -5.34
C CYS A 600 0.04 11.52 -4.19
N ILE A 601 0.65 12.04 -3.11
CA ILE A 601 0.86 11.28 -1.88
C ILE A 601 -0.43 11.31 -1.07
N VAL A 602 -0.90 10.12 -0.69
CA VAL A 602 -2.17 9.91 -0.01
C VAL A 602 -1.91 9.32 1.38
N THR A 603 -2.55 9.91 2.40
CA THR A 603 -2.50 9.48 3.80
C THR A 603 -3.91 9.30 4.34
N PRO A 604 -4.42 8.06 4.40
CA PRO A 604 -5.72 7.76 4.99
C PRO A 604 -5.70 7.88 6.51
N ASN A 605 -6.82 8.31 7.09
CA ASN A 605 -7.00 8.45 8.53
C ASN A 605 -8.44 8.08 8.90
N VAL A 606 -8.61 7.34 9.99
CA VAL A 606 -9.90 7.00 10.58
C VAL A 606 -9.95 7.67 11.97
N PRO A 607 -10.43 8.92 12.08
CA PRO A 607 -10.24 9.74 13.27
C PRO A 607 -10.70 9.12 14.60
N LEU A 608 -11.71 8.25 14.56
CA LEU A 608 -12.21 7.55 15.76
C LEU A 608 -11.21 6.54 16.33
N LEU A 609 -10.31 6.02 15.50
CA LEU A 609 -9.45 4.87 15.83
C LEU A 609 -7.95 5.19 15.72
N SER A 610 -7.58 6.07 14.79
CA SER A 610 -6.21 6.31 14.33
C SER A 610 -5.22 6.77 15.38
N GLU A 611 -5.67 7.39 16.47
CA GLU A 611 -4.80 7.86 17.54
C GLU A 611 -4.53 6.80 18.63
N HIS A 612 -5.27 5.68 18.62
CA HIS A 612 -5.25 4.71 19.71
C HIS A 612 -4.72 3.35 19.24
N LEU A 613 -3.85 2.74 20.04
CA LEU A 613 -3.34 1.39 19.81
C LEU A 613 -3.67 0.49 20.99
N TYR A 614 -3.05 0.73 22.14
CA TYR A 614 -3.20 -0.10 23.34
C TYR A 614 -4.45 0.26 24.14
N GLU A 615 -4.72 1.55 24.20
CA GLU A 615 -5.81 2.18 24.94
C GLU A 615 -7.15 2.12 24.21
N SER A 616 -7.16 1.48 23.04
CA SER A 616 -8.34 1.29 22.22
C SER A 616 -9.39 0.41 22.92
N ASP A 617 -10.64 0.86 22.88
CA ASP A 617 -11.82 0.09 23.26
C ASP A 617 -12.16 -1.04 22.27
N TYR A 618 -11.63 -0.97 21.04
CA TYR A 618 -11.74 -2.03 20.05
C TYR A 618 -10.56 -3.00 20.15
N CYS A 619 -10.80 -4.27 19.80
CA CYS A 619 -9.78 -5.34 19.83
C CYS A 619 -8.73 -5.24 18.70
N GLY A 620 -8.71 -4.12 17.97
CA GLY A 620 -7.84 -3.90 16.82
C GLY A 620 -8.62 -3.51 15.57
N TYR A 621 -7.94 -2.78 14.70
CA TYR A 621 -8.44 -2.43 13.38
C TYR A 621 -7.26 -2.33 12.41
N ILE A 622 -7.57 -2.45 11.12
CA ILE A 622 -6.62 -2.24 10.02
C ILE A 622 -7.42 -1.77 8.81
N TRP A 623 -6.85 -0.90 8.00
CA TRP A 623 -7.43 -0.55 6.70
C TRP A 623 -6.46 -0.88 5.57
N SER A 624 -7.01 -1.21 4.40
CA SER A 624 -6.23 -1.42 3.17
C SER A 624 -6.87 -0.73 1.99
N ILE A 625 -6.05 -0.18 1.10
CA ILE A 625 -6.48 0.43 -0.16
C ILE A 625 -6.25 -0.54 -1.31
N TYR A 626 -7.25 -0.59 -2.20
CA TYR A 626 -7.25 -1.38 -3.42
C TYR A 626 -7.62 -0.52 -4.62
N ASP A 627 -7.08 -0.87 -5.80
CA ASP A 627 -7.49 -0.26 -7.07
C ASP A 627 -8.81 -0.87 -7.61
N ILE A 628 -9.28 -0.41 -8.76
CA ILE A 628 -10.46 -0.95 -9.47
C ILE A 628 -10.38 -2.44 -9.84
N ASN A 629 -9.18 -3.02 -9.86
CA ASN A 629 -8.92 -4.42 -10.19
C ASN A 629 -8.75 -5.27 -8.93
N ASN A 630 -9.03 -4.72 -7.74
CA ASN A 630 -8.76 -5.33 -6.43
C ASN A 630 -7.27 -5.57 -6.13
N ALA A 631 -6.36 -4.94 -6.87
CA ALA A 631 -4.94 -4.97 -6.55
C ALA A 631 -4.71 -4.25 -5.24
N TYR A 632 -3.96 -4.88 -4.33
CA TYR A 632 -3.56 -4.29 -3.07
C TYR A 632 -2.54 -3.17 -3.29
N MET A 633 -2.80 -1.97 -2.77
CA MET A 633 -1.89 -0.83 -2.84
C MET A 633 -1.04 -0.71 -1.57
N PHE A 634 -1.69 -0.50 -0.41
CA PHE A 634 -1.04 -0.45 0.90
C PHE A 634 -2.07 -0.54 2.04
N SER A 635 -1.59 -0.81 3.25
CA SER A 635 -2.37 -0.83 4.50
C SER A 635 -1.89 0.23 5.48
N GLY A 636 -2.73 0.52 6.46
CA GLY A 636 -2.36 1.30 7.63
C GLY A 636 -3.22 0.95 8.86
N GLY A 637 -2.80 1.49 9.99
CA GLY A 637 -3.45 1.30 11.29
C GLY A 637 -3.31 2.56 12.15
N SER A 638 -2.98 2.37 13.44
CA SER A 638 -2.72 3.45 14.39
C SER A 638 -1.51 4.29 13.99
N TYR A 639 -1.56 5.60 14.24
CA TYR A 639 -0.56 6.59 13.83
C TYR A 639 -0.54 6.82 12.30
N PRO A 640 -1.56 7.50 11.75
CA PRO A 640 -1.81 7.57 10.29
C PRO A 640 -0.64 8.19 9.51
N ASP A 641 0.10 9.12 10.12
CA ASP A 641 1.26 9.79 9.50
C ASP A 641 2.40 8.82 9.13
N ARG A 642 2.41 7.60 9.68
CA ARG A 642 3.39 6.55 9.32
C ARG A 642 3.06 5.85 7.98
N PHE A 643 1.83 6.02 7.49
CA PHE A 643 1.27 5.30 6.35
C PHE A 643 0.83 6.24 5.22
N SER A 644 1.81 6.71 4.44
CA SER A 644 1.58 7.50 3.23
C SER A 644 2.20 6.84 2.01
N THR A 645 1.46 6.78 0.91
CA THR A 645 1.93 6.21 -0.37
C THR A 645 1.49 7.09 -1.54
N LYS A 646 2.30 7.12 -2.61
CA LYS A 646 1.93 7.81 -3.85
C LYS A 646 0.91 6.95 -4.61
N LEU A 647 -0.27 7.50 -4.89
CA LEU A 647 -1.28 6.90 -5.75
C LEU A 647 -1.33 7.64 -7.08
N GLU A 648 -1.53 6.88 -8.17
CA GLU A 648 -1.69 7.42 -9.51
C GLU A 648 -3.14 7.86 -9.78
N GLU A 649 -3.40 8.48 -10.93
CA GLU A 649 -4.76 8.88 -11.32
C GLU A 649 -5.66 7.63 -11.47
N GLY A 650 -6.82 7.65 -10.82
CA GLY A 650 -7.78 6.55 -10.90
C GLY A 650 -8.75 6.45 -9.72
N GLU A 651 -9.63 5.45 -9.80
CA GLU A 651 -10.59 5.11 -8.75
C GLU A 651 -10.01 4.06 -7.79
N TYR A 652 -10.27 4.25 -6.49
CA TYR A 652 -9.77 3.39 -5.42
C TYR A 652 -10.88 3.03 -4.44
N SER A 653 -10.67 1.92 -3.73
CA SER A 653 -11.51 1.51 -2.61
C SER A 653 -10.65 1.28 -1.37
N MET A 654 -11.14 1.74 -0.22
CA MET A 654 -10.52 1.47 1.07
C MET A 654 -11.43 0.54 1.87
N ILE A 655 -10.88 -0.52 2.45
CA ILE A 655 -11.61 -1.44 3.32
C ILE A 655 -11.02 -1.32 4.72
N LEU A 656 -11.85 -0.90 5.68
CA LEU A 656 -11.53 -0.85 7.10
C LEU A 656 -12.12 -2.09 7.80
N GLN A 657 -11.28 -2.84 8.52
CA GLN A 657 -11.70 -3.91 9.41
C GLN A 657 -11.61 -3.41 10.85
N ILE A 658 -12.70 -3.54 11.60
CA ILE A 658 -12.74 -3.27 13.06
C ILE A 658 -13.13 -4.57 13.77
N ARG A 659 -12.45 -4.91 14.84
CA ARG A 659 -12.66 -6.17 15.58
C ARG A 659 -13.10 -5.94 17.01
N HIS A 660 -14.03 -6.75 17.48
CA HIS A 660 -14.48 -6.73 18.86
C HIS A 660 -15.25 -8.02 19.23
N TYR A 661 -15.27 -8.41 20.51
CA TYR A 661 -16.08 -9.53 20.99
C TYR A 661 -17.55 -9.12 21.25
N CYS A 662 -17.81 -7.87 21.62
CA CYS A 662 -19.18 -7.33 21.73
C CYS A 662 -19.68 -6.86 20.36
N LYS A 663 -20.76 -7.50 19.90
CA LYS A 663 -21.42 -7.19 18.62
C LYS A 663 -22.02 -5.78 18.59
N ASP A 664 -22.59 -5.32 19.70
CA ASP A 664 -23.25 -4.01 19.77
C ASP A 664 -22.26 -2.86 19.59
N ALA A 665 -21.02 -3.00 20.08
CA ALA A 665 -19.96 -2.02 19.86
C ALA A 665 -19.58 -1.89 18.37
N LEU A 666 -19.64 -3.00 17.61
CA LEU A 666 -19.42 -2.98 16.15
C LEU A 666 -20.63 -2.41 15.40
N GLU A 667 -21.85 -2.68 15.86
CA GLU A 667 -23.06 -2.08 15.30
C GLU A 667 -23.02 -0.55 15.39
N GLN A 668 -22.54 0.01 16.50
CA GLN A 668 -22.31 1.46 16.66
C GLN A 668 -21.21 1.99 15.72
N ALA A 669 -20.21 1.18 15.39
CA ALA A 669 -19.10 1.56 14.52
C ALA A 669 -19.44 1.55 13.01
N LYS A 670 -20.63 1.08 12.59
CA LYS A 670 -21.02 1.01 11.16
C LYS A 670 -20.98 2.36 10.43
N GLY A 671 -21.26 3.44 11.16
CA GLY A 671 -21.26 4.81 10.63
C GLY A 671 -19.91 5.52 10.66
N THR A 672 -18.82 4.82 11.03
CA THR A 672 -17.48 5.42 11.15
C THR A 672 -17.10 6.13 9.85
N LEU A 673 -16.65 7.37 9.96
CA LEU A 673 -16.15 8.13 8.82
C LEU A 673 -14.64 7.93 8.70
N ALA A 674 -14.16 7.88 7.45
CA ALA A 674 -12.75 7.94 7.14
C ALA A 674 -12.43 9.28 6.47
N THR A 675 -11.15 9.63 6.43
CA THR A 675 -10.65 10.79 5.71
C THR A 675 -9.42 10.39 4.92
N VAL A 676 -9.20 11.06 3.79
CA VAL A 676 -8.03 10.85 2.96
C VAL A 676 -7.35 12.19 2.75
N ASN A 677 -6.12 12.33 3.25
CA ASN A 677 -5.29 13.49 3.03
C ASN A 677 -4.46 13.31 1.75
N CYS A 678 -4.68 14.19 0.77
CA CYS A 678 -3.97 14.22 -0.51
C CYS A 678 -3.01 15.42 -0.53
N LYS A 679 -1.72 15.15 -0.72
CA LYS A 679 -0.70 16.20 -0.85
C LYS A 679 -0.86 16.97 -2.16
N LEU A 680 -0.87 18.29 -2.11
CA LEU A 680 -0.95 19.14 -3.29
C LEU A 680 0.39 19.17 -4.03
N ALA A 681 0.36 19.11 -5.36
CA ALA A 681 1.57 19.22 -6.19
C ALA A 681 2.23 20.60 -6.05
N THR A 682 1.42 21.66 -5.95
CA THR A 682 1.86 23.03 -5.64
C THR A 682 1.13 23.52 -4.39
N PRO A 683 1.84 23.95 -3.33
CA PRO A 683 1.20 24.53 -2.16
C PRO A 683 0.42 25.79 -2.52
N ILE A 684 -0.77 25.97 -1.94
CA ILE A 684 -1.60 27.16 -2.12
C ILE A 684 -1.15 28.20 -1.11
N ALA A 685 -0.54 29.28 -1.58
CA ALA A 685 -0.21 30.44 -0.75
C ALA A 685 -1.48 31.27 -0.50
N VAL A 686 -1.75 31.56 0.77
CA VAL A 686 -2.91 32.37 1.17
C VAL A 686 -2.45 33.81 1.37
N ASP A 687 -3.03 34.72 0.60
CA ASP A 687 -2.67 36.14 0.64
C ASP A 687 -3.14 36.81 1.94
N SER A 688 -2.28 37.64 2.51
CA SER A 688 -2.56 38.42 3.72
C SER A 688 -2.66 39.92 3.43
N TYR A 689 -3.49 40.63 4.20
CA TYR A 689 -3.85 42.04 4.00
C TYR A 689 -3.92 42.77 5.34
N GLU A 690 -3.60 44.07 5.34
CA GLU A 690 -3.61 44.89 6.55
C GLU A 690 -5.03 45.27 7.01
N ASN A 691 -5.98 45.38 6.08
CA ASN A 691 -7.35 45.79 6.38
C ASN A 691 -8.37 44.99 5.54
N TRP A 692 -9.59 44.88 6.07
CA TRP A 692 -10.68 44.10 5.46
C TRP A 692 -11.10 44.58 4.06
N PRO A 693 -11.18 45.89 3.74
CA PRO A 693 -11.51 46.31 2.38
C PRO A 693 -10.45 45.92 1.33
N SER A 694 -9.18 45.87 1.71
CA SER A 694 -8.07 45.54 0.80
C SER A 694 -8.10 44.10 0.32
N SER A 695 -8.62 43.16 1.14
CA SER A 695 -8.69 41.74 0.79
C SER A 695 -9.73 41.41 -0.28
N PHE A 696 -10.72 42.28 -0.53
CA PHE A 696 -11.69 42.09 -1.63
C PHE A 696 -11.25 42.72 -2.95
N LYS A 697 -10.41 43.75 -2.87
CA LYS A 697 -9.97 44.53 -4.04
C LYS A 697 -8.67 43.99 -4.66
N ASN A 698 -8.10 42.90 -4.13
CA ASN A 698 -6.74 42.44 -4.42
C ASN A 698 -5.73 43.61 -4.39
N ALA A 699 -5.83 44.45 -3.35
CA ALA A 699 -4.93 45.57 -3.14
C ALA A 699 -3.54 45.10 -2.67
N GLU A 700 -2.64 46.02 -2.32
CA GLU A 700 -1.28 45.66 -1.88
C GLU A 700 -1.29 44.64 -0.74
N LYS A 701 -0.54 43.54 -0.94
CA LYS A 701 -0.42 42.44 0.02
C LYS A 701 0.37 42.89 1.24
N PHE A 702 0.00 42.40 2.41
CA PHE A 702 0.74 42.62 3.63
C PHE A 702 2.12 41.96 3.54
N THR A 703 3.19 42.74 3.79
CA THR A 703 4.57 42.28 3.68
C THR A 703 5.18 41.97 5.05
N SER A 704 5.38 42.99 5.89
CA SER A 704 5.87 42.84 7.26
C SER A 704 5.64 44.12 8.08
N CYS A 705 5.64 44.02 9.41
CA CYS A 705 5.71 45.18 10.29
C CYS A 705 6.47 44.87 11.58
N LEU A 706 6.97 45.90 12.27
CA LEU A 706 7.50 45.76 13.62
C LEU A 706 6.36 45.90 14.63
N LEU A 707 6.10 44.86 15.43
CA LEU A 707 5.13 44.92 16.53
C LEU A 707 5.85 45.21 17.84
N GLN A 708 5.36 46.19 18.60
CA GLN A 708 5.89 46.52 19.91
C GLN A 708 5.37 45.57 20.98
N ARG A 709 6.12 45.43 22.08
CA ARG A 709 5.74 44.60 23.24
C ARG A 709 4.28 44.85 23.65
N GLY A 710 3.48 43.78 23.65
CA GLY A 710 2.06 43.81 24.05
C GLY A 710 1.10 44.47 23.05
N GLU A 711 1.60 45.03 21.94
CA GLU A 711 0.78 45.58 20.85
C GLU A 711 -0.04 44.45 20.20
N MET A 712 -1.28 44.78 19.79
CA MET A 712 -2.13 43.88 19.03
C MET A 712 -2.38 44.43 17.63
N LYS A 713 -2.25 43.56 16.62
CA LYS A 713 -2.53 43.91 15.23
C LYS A 713 -3.48 42.90 14.60
N ALA A 714 -4.43 43.39 13.81
CA ALA A 714 -5.32 42.57 13.01
C ALA A 714 -4.69 42.33 11.63
N ILE A 715 -4.76 41.11 11.14
CA ILE A 715 -4.35 40.71 9.80
C ILE A 715 -5.48 39.93 9.15
N TYR A 716 -5.69 40.15 7.86
CA TYR A 716 -6.80 39.55 7.12
C TYR A 716 -6.27 38.58 6.06
N PHE A 717 -6.77 37.36 6.01
CA PHE A 717 -6.43 36.36 5.00
C PHE A 717 -7.62 36.11 4.07
N ALA A 718 -7.43 36.18 2.76
CA ALA A 718 -8.50 35.91 1.80
C ALA A 718 -8.60 34.41 1.49
N PHE A 719 -9.82 33.89 1.35
CA PHE A 719 -10.06 32.51 0.94
C PHE A 719 -9.53 32.25 -0.50
N PRO A 720 -8.88 31.10 -0.78
CA PRO A 720 -8.42 30.77 -2.13
C PRO A 720 -9.55 30.76 -3.16
N THR A 721 -9.30 31.25 -4.39
CA THR A 721 -10.30 31.21 -5.46
C THR A 721 -10.65 29.78 -5.87
N ILE A 722 -11.86 29.58 -6.42
CA ILE A 722 -12.36 28.26 -6.86
C ILE A 722 -11.41 27.59 -7.86
N GLU A 723 -10.75 28.36 -8.73
CA GLU A 723 -9.78 27.86 -9.73
C GLU A 723 -8.52 27.26 -9.10
N ASN A 724 -8.18 27.68 -7.87
CA ASN A 724 -7.02 27.17 -7.14
C ASN A 724 -7.34 25.91 -6.33
N LEU A 725 -8.61 25.52 -6.23
CA LEU A 725 -9.03 24.34 -5.47
C LEU A 725 -8.93 23.06 -6.32
N PRO A 726 -8.57 21.91 -5.72
CA PRO A 726 -8.66 20.61 -6.38
C PRO A 726 -10.08 20.29 -6.86
N ILE A 727 -10.23 19.56 -7.97
CA ILE A 727 -11.54 19.27 -8.58
C ILE A 727 -12.44 18.41 -7.66
N HIS A 728 -11.83 17.50 -6.90
CA HIS A 728 -12.50 16.67 -5.89
C HIS A 728 -12.76 17.38 -4.55
N ALA A 729 -12.42 18.68 -4.43
CA ALA A 729 -12.81 19.46 -3.26
C ALA A 729 -14.35 19.55 -3.20
N SER A 730 -14.93 19.04 -2.13
CA SER A 730 -16.38 19.04 -1.90
C SER A 730 -16.72 19.62 -0.54
N ALA A 731 -17.99 19.96 -0.32
CA ALA A 731 -18.43 20.46 0.97
C ALA A 731 -18.05 19.48 2.10
N GLY A 732 -17.33 19.97 3.11
CA GLY A 732 -16.79 19.17 4.23
C GLY A 732 -15.34 18.73 4.07
N SER A 733 -14.72 18.93 2.89
CA SER A 733 -13.26 18.83 2.72
C SER A 733 -12.56 20.00 3.40
N PHE A 734 -11.29 19.85 3.77
CA PHE A 734 -10.51 20.97 4.31
C PHE A 734 -9.05 20.96 3.85
N LEU A 735 -8.52 22.13 3.55
CA LEU A 735 -7.12 22.34 3.21
C LEU A 735 -6.29 22.44 4.50
N CYS A 736 -5.18 21.72 4.54
CA CYS A 736 -4.25 21.67 5.67
C CYS A 736 -2.92 22.33 5.29
N GLY A 737 -2.34 23.07 6.21
CA GLY A 737 -1.06 23.74 6.02
C GLY A 737 -0.51 24.31 7.31
N HIS A 738 0.45 25.23 7.18
CA HIS A 738 0.98 25.95 8.33
C HIS A 738 0.98 27.45 8.10
N LEU A 739 0.77 28.18 9.20
CA LEU A 739 0.95 29.61 9.32
C LEU A 739 2.24 29.89 10.10
N VAL A 740 3.17 30.61 9.46
CA VAL A 740 4.40 31.11 10.06
C VAL A 740 4.20 32.57 10.40
N MET A 741 4.38 32.97 11.67
CA MET A 741 4.14 34.37 12.12
C MET A 741 5.37 35.29 12.01
N SER A 742 6.57 34.74 12.17
CA SER A 742 7.82 35.50 12.06
C SER A 742 8.97 34.63 11.55
N ARG A 743 9.93 35.23 10.83
CA ARG A 743 11.26 34.66 10.61
C ARG A 743 12.17 35.20 11.71
N CYS A 744 12.52 34.38 12.70
CA CYS A 744 13.51 34.76 13.69
C CYS A 744 14.90 34.74 13.03
N GLU A 745 15.55 35.89 12.88
CA GLU A 745 16.90 36.00 12.29
C GLU A 745 18.01 35.55 13.25
N LEU A 746 17.71 35.36 14.54
CA LEU A 746 18.71 35.22 15.60
C LEU A 746 19.50 33.90 15.57
N THR A 747 19.04 32.86 14.90
CA THR A 747 19.86 31.68 14.62
C THR A 747 19.41 31.00 13.32
N LYS A 748 20.34 30.60 12.45
CA LYS A 748 20.08 29.70 11.30
C LYS A 748 19.53 28.32 11.73
N THR A 749 19.38 28.09 13.04
CA THR A 749 19.00 26.82 13.68
C THR A 749 17.71 26.88 14.50
N ALA A 750 17.07 28.04 14.69
CA ALA A 750 15.75 28.11 15.34
C ALA A 750 14.65 27.75 14.33
N LEU A 751 13.89 26.68 14.62
CA LEU A 751 12.68 26.33 13.88
C LEU A 751 11.70 27.52 13.95
N PRO A 752 11.14 27.99 12.83
CA PRO A 752 10.12 29.04 12.85
C PRO A 752 8.89 28.54 13.63
N VAL A 753 8.25 29.44 14.41
CA VAL A 753 6.99 29.12 15.08
C VAL A 753 5.92 28.90 14.01
N MET A 754 5.50 27.65 13.85
CA MET A 754 4.49 27.19 12.89
C MET A 754 3.23 26.82 13.64
N PHE A 755 2.09 27.26 13.12
CA PHE A 755 0.78 26.85 13.60
C PHE A 755 0.06 26.06 12.51
N ASP A 756 -0.56 24.95 12.88
CA ASP A 756 -1.35 24.16 11.93
C ASP A 756 -2.66 24.88 11.61
N VAL A 757 -2.97 24.96 10.32
CA VAL A 757 -4.16 25.64 9.80
C VAL A 757 -5.02 24.63 9.05
N LYS A 758 -6.31 24.60 9.39
CA LYS A 758 -7.35 23.89 8.64
C LYS A 758 -8.36 24.89 8.08
N LEU A 759 -8.54 24.86 6.76
CA LEU A 759 -9.44 25.76 6.03
C LEU A 759 -10.49 24.93 5.29
N TYR A 760 -11.75 25.02 5.73
CA TYR A 760 -12.85 24.18 5.24
C TYR A 760 -13.42 24.68 3.90
N VAL A 761 -13.66 23.75 2.98
CA VAL A 761 -14.32 23.95 1.69
C VAL A 761 -15.83 23.97 1.88
N GLN A 762 -16.48 25.02 1.37
CA GLN A 762 -17.87 25.34 1.68
C GLN A 762 -18.85 25.07 0.53
N MET A 763 -18.38 24.71 -0.66
CA MET A 763 -19.21 24.55 -1.87
C MET A 763 -18.81 23.29 -2.63
N ASP A 764 -19.80 22.64 -3.24
CA ASP A 764 -19.56 21.56 -4.20
C ASP A 764 -19.14 22.14 -5.55
N MET A 765 -18.10 21.57 -6.15
CA MET A 765 -17.64 21.98 -7.47
C MET A 765 -18.71 21.71 -8.55
N PRO A 766 -18.93 22.63 -9.50
CA PRO A 766 -19.95 22.46 -10.54
C PRO A 766 -19.61 21.27 -11.45
N LYS A 767 -20.42 20.20 -11.37
CA LYS A 767 -20.31 19.04 -12.28
C LYS A 767 -20.59 19.48 -13.72
N LYS A 768 -19.72 19.15 -14.68
CA LYS A 768 -19.93 19.43 -16.12
C LYS A 768 -21.27 18.81 -16.59
N LYS A 769 -22.28 19.66 -16.83
CA LYS A 769 -23.58 19.23 -17.38
C LYS A 769 -23.39 18.74 -18.82
N LYS A 770 -23.94 17.56 -19.14
CA LYS A 770 -24.13 17.11 -20.53
C LYS A 770 -25.09 18.08 -21.21
N LYS A 771 -24.68 18.66 -22.34
CA LYS A 771 -25.50 19.62 -23.11
C LYS A 771 -26.77 18.93 -23.63
N SER A 772 -27.95 19.39 -23.20
CA SER A 772 -29.21 19.09 -23.85
C SER A 772 -29.46 20.11 -24.96
N PHE A 773 -29.90 19.65 -26.12
CA PHE A 773 -30.21 20.50 -27.27
C PHE A 773 -31.69 20.88 -27.27
N THR A 774 -32.01 22.14 -27.58
CA THR A 774 -33.37 22.68 -27.75
C THR A 774 -33.68 22.88 -29.23
N LEU A 775 -34.90 22.54 -29.68
CA LEU A 775 -35.33 22.58 -31.08
C LEU A 775 -35.95 23.94 -31.46
N VAL A 776 -35.59 24.46 -32.65
CA VAL A 776 -36.27 25.54 -33.42
C VAL A 776 -36.20 25.20 -34.93
N PRO A 777 -37.00 25.82 -35.83
CA PRO A 777 -37.89 25.14 -36.78
C PRO A 777 -37.33 25.19 -38.21
N ASP A 778 -36.90 24.04 -38.73
CA ASP A 778 -36.70 23.80 -40.17
C ASP A 778 -36.80 22.28 -40.36
N VAL A 779 -38.04 21.78 -40.41
CA VAL A 779 -38.38 20.40 -40.05
C VAL A 779 -38.03 19.43 -41.19
N ASP A 780 -38.37 19.72 -42.43
CA ASP A 780 -38.21 18.75 -43.54
C ASP A 780 -36.76 18.55 -43.96
N ARG A 781 -35.97 19.64 -44.06
CA ARG A 781 -34.54 19.54 -44.41
C ARG A 781 -33.71 18.92 -43.28
N LYS A 782 -34.10 19.14 -42.02
CA LYS A 782 -33.47 18.45 -40.87
C LYS A 782 -33.91 16.99 -40.79
N ILE A 783 -35.17 16.65 -41.06
CA ILE A 783 -35.66 15.26 -41.06
C ILE A 783 -34.93 14.43 -42.12
N SER A 784 -34.79 14.90 -43.36
CA SER A 784 -34.05 14.16 -44.38
C SER A 784 -32.59 13.95 -43.99
N LYS A 785 -31.93 14.97 -43.41
CA LYS A 785 -30.57 14.84 -42.85
C LYS A 785 -30.50 13.91 -41.62
N LEU A 786 -31.54 13.89 -40.79
CA LEU A 786 -31.64 13.02 -39.61
C LEU A 786 -31.86 11.56 -40.02
N ILE A 787 -32.73 11.32 -41.01
CA ILE A 787 -32.98 10.01 -41.63
C ILE A 787 -31.70 9.51 -42.30
N HIS A 788 -31.02 10.36 -43.08
CA HIS A 788 -29.72 10.04 -43.68
C HIS A 788 -28.71 9.61 -42.59
N ARG A 789 -28.55 10.40 -41.53
CA ARG A 789 -27.68 10.06 -40.39
C ARG A 789 -28.10 8.79 -39.67
N TYR A 790 -29.40 8.54 -39.53
CA TYR A 790 -29.93 7.33 -38.90
C TYR A 790 -29.69 6.09 -39.77
N LYS A 791 -29.81 6.20 -41.11
CA LYS A 791 -29.46 5.14 -42.06
C LYS A 791 -27.96 4.82 -42.00
N VAL A 792 -27.09 5.83 -41.95
CA VAL A 792 -25.63 5.64 -41.76
C VAL A 792 -25.32 4.99 -40.41
N TRP A 793 -26.01 5.40 -39.35
CA TRP A 793 -25.88 4.78 -38.02
C TRP A 793 -26.36 3.31 -38.00
N LEU A 794 -27.47 2.99 -38.68
CA LEU A 794 -27.99 1.63 -38.84
C LEU A 794 -27.02 0.74 -39.62
N MET A 795 -26.42 1.27 -40.69
CA MET A 795 -25.41 0.58 -41.50
C MET A 795 -24.21 0.14 -40.66
N ALA A 796 -23.84 0.90 -39.63
CA ALA A 796 -22.72 0.58 -38.74
C ALA A 796 -23.05 -0.41 -37.59
N ARG A 797 -24.31 -0.83 -37.44
CA ARG A 797 -24.77 -1.64 -36.27
C ARG A 797 -25.65 -2.85 -36.62
N ARG A 798 -26.19 -2.94 -37.84
CA ARG A 798 -27.01 -4.07 -38.32
C ARG A 798 -26.18 -5.03 -39.17
N GLY A 799 -26.67 -6.25 -39.38
CA GLY A 799 -25.94 -7.33 -40.07
C GLY A 799 -25.50 -7.01 -41.51
N LEU A 800 -24.62 -7.84 -42.06
CA LEU A 800 -23.93 -7.61 -43.34
C LEU A 800 -24.89 -7.29 -44.49
N THR A 801 -25.98 -8.05 -44.63
CA THR A 801 -26.99 -7.88 -45.70
C THR A 801 -27.67 -6.51 -45.63
N THR A 802 -28.12 -6.09 -44.44
CA THR A 802 -28.75 -4.77 -44.24
C THR A 802 -27.76 -3.64 -44.51
N SER A 803 -26.51 -3.81 -44.10
CA SER A 803 -25.46 -2.81 -44.29
C SER A 803 -25.06 -2.69 -45.78
N ASN A 804 -25.12 -3.78 -46.57
CA ASN A 804 -24.95 -3.75 -48.04
C ASN A 804 -26.06 -2.92 -48.71
N MET A 805 -27.32 -3.22 -48.39
CA MET A 805 -28.48 -2.54 -48.97
C MET A 805 -28.46 -1.05 -48.67
N LEU A 806 -28.25 -0.68 -47.40
CA LEU A 806 -28.20 0.72 -46.97
C LEU A 806 -27.03 1.48 -47.61
N TYR A 807 -25.87 0.83 -47.80
CA TYR A 807 -24.73 1.49 -48.44
C TYR A 807 -24.99 1.79 -49.92
N SER A 808 -25.56 0.84 -50.67
CA SER A 808 -25.93 1.07 -52.07
C SER A 808 -26.98 2.20 -52.19
N GLU A 809 -28.00 2.18 -51.33
CA GLU A 809 -29.04 3.22 -51.31
C GLU A 809 -28.47 4.61 -50.98
N LEU A 810 -27.59 4.72 -49.98
CA LEU A 810 -27.01 5.99 -49.54
C LEU A 810 -26.05 6.60 -50.56
N ILE A 811 -25.32 5.78 -51.32
CA ILE A 811 -24.41 6.25 -52.38
C ILE A 811 -25.17 6.71 -53.63
N GLU A 812 -26.34 6.12 -53.92
CA GLU A 812 -27.20 6.52 -55.05
C GLU A 812 -27.98 7.81 -54.77
N GLN A 813 -28.35 8.09 -53.53
CA GLN A 813 -29.22 9.22 -53.16
C GLN A 813 -28.49 10.57 -53.02
N GLU A 814 -27.24 10.62 -52.53
CA GLU A 814 -26.49 11.87 -52.32
C GLU A 814 -24.98 11.73 -52.59
N SER A 815 -24.44 12.53 -53.53
CA SER A 815 -23.02 12.52 -53.90
C SER A 815 -22.11 13.30 -52.94
N SER A 816 -22.65 14.21 -52.12
CA SER A 816 -21.87 15.08 -51.24
C SER A 816 -21.33 14.40 -49.97
N ASP A 817 -21.98 13.33 -49.49
CA ASP A 817 -21.62 12.60 -48.26
C ASP A 817 -20.96 11.24 -48.55
N ALA A 818 -20.58 10.97 -49.80
CA ALA A 818 -19.98 9.71 -50.24
C ALA A 818 -18.74 9.31 -49.41
N VAL A 819 -17.91 10.28 -49.01
CA VAL A 819 -16.73 10.04 -48.15
C VAL A 819 -17.13 9.50 -46.77
N TYR A 820 -18.15 10.07 -46.14
CA TYR A 820 -18.62 9.69 -44.81
C TYR A 820 -19.31 8.32 -44.82
N CYS A 821 -20.15 8.06 -45.82
CA CYS A 821 -20.82 6.77 -46.00
C CYS A 821 -19.81 5.64 -46.28
N THR A 822 -18.86 5.85 -47.19
CA THR A 822 -17.80 4.87 -47.50
C THR A 822 -16.88 4.63 -46.31
N LEU A 823 -16.48 5.67 -45.56
CA LEU A 823 -15.69 5.52 -44.34
C LEU A 823 -16.43 4.71 -43.26
N THR A 824 -17.69 5.02 -43.00
CA THR A 824 -18.49 4.32 -41.97
C THR A 824 -18.66 2.84 -42.31
N ARG A 825 -18.89 2.54 -43.60
CA ARG A 825 -18.97 1.17 -44.11
C ARG A 825 -17.65 0.42 -43.98
N LEU A 826 -16.53 1.08 -44.32
CA LEU A 826 -15.18 0.53 -44.17
C LEU A 826 -14.88 0.18 -42.70
N ILE A 827 -15.14 1.10 -41.77
CA ILE A 827 -14.98 0.92 -40.32
C ILE A 827 -15.80 -0.27 -39.81
N TYR A 828 -17.06 -0.40 -40.25
CA TYR A 828 -17.92 -1.52 -39.86
C TYR A 828 -17.35 -2.87 -40.30
N LEU A 829 -16.96 -2.98 -41.56
CA LEU A 829 -16.37 -4.21 -42.11
C LEU A 829 -15.04 -4.55 -41.44
N MET A 830 -14.23 -3.53 -41.15
CA MET A 830 -12.99 -3.67 -40.39
C MET A 830 -13.17 -4.12 -38.94
N LYS A 831 -14.33 -3.85 -38.33
CA LYS A 831 -14.56 -4.23 -36.93
C LYS A 831 -15.18 -5.62 -36.80
N TYR A 832 -16.08 -5.98 -37.71
CA TYR A 832 -16.95 -7.16 -37.53
C TYR A 832 -16.80 -8.24 -38.61
N GLN A 833 -16.18 -7.95 -39.76
CA GLN A 833 -16.14 -8.86 -40.91
C GLN A 833 -14.76 -8.92 -41.59
N MET A 834 -13.67 -8.56 -40.89
CA MET A 834 -12.31 -8.57 -41.45
C MET A 834 -11.91 -9.90 -42.06
N ALA A 835 -12.24 -11.02 -41.40
CA ALA A 835 -11.87 -12.34 -41.88
C ALA A 835 -12.59 -12.74 -43.19
N ASN A 836 -13.83 -12.27 -43.38
CA ASN A 836 -14.72 -12.72 -44.46
C ASN A 836 -14.77 -11.75 -45.66
N CYS A 837 -14.50 -10.46 -45.45
CA CYS A 837 -14.70 -9.40 -46.45
C CYS A 837 -13.40 -8.72 -46.91
N GLN A 838 -12.23 -9.36 -46.79
CA GLN A 838 -10.92 -8.74 -47.08
C GLN A 838 -10.84 -8.01 -48.44
N GLN A 839 -11.40 -8.61 -49.50
CA GLN A 839 -11.43 -8.03 -50.84
C GLN A 839 -12.33 -6.79 -50.93
N GLU A 840 -13.46 -6.79 -50.22
CA GLU A 840 -14.38 -5.66 -50.17
C GLU A 840 -13.77 -4.48 -49.41
N ILE A 841 -13.11 -4.73 -48.27
CA ILE A 841 -12.36 -3.71 -47.53
C ILE A 841 -11.26 -3.11 -48.42
N TYR A 842 -10.51 -3.94 -49.14
CA TYR A 842 -9.47 -3.46 -50.05
C TYR A 842 -10.04 -2.53 -51.13
N ASN A 843 -11.13 -2.94 -51.79
CA ASN A 843 -11.78 -2.14 -52.83
C ASN A 843 -12.38 -0.84 -52.28
N LEU A 844 -13.03 -0.87 -51.12
CA LEU A 844 -13.58 0.33 -50.46
C LEU A 844 -12.48 1.30 -50.04
N SER A 845 -11.32 0.81 -49.58
CA SER A 845 -10.17 1.65 -49.24
C SER A 845 -9.64 2.41 -50.46
N ILE A 846 -9.52 1.75 -51.62
CA ILE A 846 -9.12 2.41 -52.88
C ILE A 846 -10.17 3.42 -53.32
N LYS A 847 -11.46 3.05 -53.26
CA LYS A 847 -12.56 3.95 -53.58
C LYS A 847 -12.49 5.23 -52.72
N LEU A 848 -12.26 5.08 -51.42
CA LEU A 848 -12.15 6.20 -50.49
C LEU A 848 -10.91 7.08 -50.76
N LEU A 849 -9.76 6.47 -51.09
CA LEU A 849 -8.54 7.20 -51.46
C LEU A 849 -8.67 8.00 -52.75
N ASN A 850 -9.50 7.55 -53.69
CA ASN A 850 -9.77 8.25 -54.95
C ASN A 850 -10.76 9.42 -54.78
N LEU A 851 -11.57 9.40 -53.71
CA LEU A 851 -12.51 10.48 -53.38
C LEU A 851 -11.84 11.68 -52.70
N ILE A 852 -10.59 11.56 -52.27
CA ILE A 852 -9.84 12.58 -51.52
C ILE A 852 -8.71 13.14 -52.41
N ASP A 853 -8.66 14.47 -52.57
CA ASP A 853 -7.55 15.12 -53.29
C ASP A 853 -6.31 15.20 -52.39
N ARG A 854 -5.31 14.38 -52.75
CA ARG A 854 -4.05 14.23 -52.01
C ARG A 854 -3.18 15.48 -52.07
N ASN A 855 -3.13 16.13 -53.24
CA ASN A 855 -2.29 17.31 -53.45
C ASN A 855 -2.81 18.49 -52.64
N GLN A 856 -4.14 18.60 -52.52
CA GLN A 856 -4.78 19.64 -51.72
C GLN A 856 -4.41 19.52 -50.23
N LEU A 857 -4.38 18.30 -49.67
CA LEU A 857 -4.02 18.08 -48.27
C LEU A 857 -2.55 18.40 -47.99
N ILE A 858 -1.63 17.96 -48.86
CA ILE A 858 -0.19 18.19 -48.69
C ILE A 858 0.14 19.69 -48.77
N ILE A 859 -0.44 20.40 -49.73
CA ILE A 859 -0.26 21.85 -49.89
C ILE A 859 -0.83 22.60 -48.68
N PHE A 860 -2.02 22.19 -48.19
CA PHE A 860 -2.66 22.85 -47.05
C PHE A 860 -1.85 22.72 -45.74
N PHE A 861 -1.31 21.53 -45.45
CA PHE A 861 -0.50 21.33 -44.24
C PHE A 861 0.96 21.79 -44.38
N GLY A 862 1.45 22.03 -45.60
CA GLY A 862 2.77 22.60 -45.90
C GLY A 862 2.85 24.13 -46.05
N GLY A 863 1.71 24.84 -46.12
CA GLY A 863 1.64 26.29 -46.32
C GLY A 863 1.78 27.14 -45.04
N ASN A 864 2.23 28.39 -45.19
CA ASN A 864 2.42 29.33 -44.06
C ASN A 864 1.08 29.90 -43.55
N ARG A 865 0.95 30.08 -42.22
CA ARG A 865 -0.33 30.05 -41.49
C ARG A 865 -1.01 31.40 -41.23
N ASP A 866 -0.51 32.49 -41.83
CA ASP A 866 -0.67 33.81 -41.19
C ASP A 866 -1.79 34.73 -41.74
N PHE A 867 -2.59 34.35 -42.76
CA PHE A 867 -3.53 35.30 -43.38
C PHE A 867 -4.89 34.72 -43.87
N ASP A 868 -5.55 33.85 -43.10
CA ASP A 868 -6.89 33.35 -43.46
C ASP A 868 -7.92 33.46 -42.29
N PRO A 869 -8.93 34.35 -42.39
CA PRO A 869 -9.98 34.49 -41.38
C PRO A 869 -10.86 33.25 -41.19
N ASP A 870 -10.98 32.39 -42.22
CA ASP A 870 -11.75 31.14 -42.20
C ASP A 870 -10.87 29.89 -41.96
N TRP A 871 -9.61 30.10 -41.55
CA TRP A 871 -8.63 29.02 -41.39
C TRP A 871 -9.09 27.94 -40.41
N VAL A 872 -9.74 28.30 -39.31
CA VAL A 872 -10.22 27.33 -38.30
C VAL A 872 -11.29 26.39 -38.89
N LYS A 873 -12.21 26.91 -39.71
CA LYS A 873 -13.25 26.09 -40.37
C LYS A 873 -12.66 25.21 -41.46
N ARG A 874 -11.73 25.73 -42.27
CA ARG A 874 -11.03 24.95 -43.30
C ARG A 874 -10.11 23.90 -42.70
N LYS A 875 -9.42 24.22 -41.60
CA LYS A 875 -8.57 23.29 -40.85
C LYS A 875 -9.35 22.09 -40.38
N ASN A 876 -10.50 22.28 -39.72
CA ASN A 876 -11.30 21.16 -39.21
C ASN A 876 -11.73 20.21 -40.35
N LYS A 877 -12.11 20.77 -41.52
CA LYS A 877 -12.45 19.97 -42.71
C LYS A 877 -11.25 19.23 -43.29
N MET A 878 -10.09 19.89 -43.40
CA MET A 878 -8.87 19.28 -43.95
C MET A 878 -8.27 18.25 -42.98
N GLU A 879 -8.38 18.46 -41.68
CA GLU A 879 -7.96 17.52 -40.63
C GLU A 879 -8.87 16.28 -40.59
N TYR A 880 -10.18 16.46 -40.79
CA TYR A 880 -11.11 15.36 -41.03
C TYR A 880 -10.70 14.54 -42.26
N LEU A 881 -10.53 15.17 -43.43
CA LEU A 881 -10.15 14.48 -44.67
C LEU A 881 -8.79 13.77 -44.57
N LYS A 882 -7.82 14.39 -43.89
CA LYS A 882 -6.53 13.78 -43.54
C LYS A 882 -6.73 12.50 -42.72
N ASN A 883 -7.56 12.55 -41.66
CA ASN A 883 -7.84 11.38 -40.84
C ASN A 883 -8.55 10.28 -41.64
N VAL A 884 -9.53 10.62 -42.48
CA VAL A 884 -10.19 9.66 -43.38
C VAL A 884 -9.18 8.97 -44.30
N MET A 885 -8.26 9.73 -44.90
CA MET A 885 -7.20 9.17 -45.74
C MET A 885 -6.29 8.22 -44.96
N LEU A 886 -5.92 8.55 -43.71
CA LEU A 886 -5.17 7.66 -42.83
C LEU A 886 -5.93 6.36 -42.53
N VAL A 887 -7.23 6.41 -42.26
CA VAL A 887 -8.07 5.21 -42.06
C VAL A 887 -8.08 4.34 -43.31
N ALA A 888 -8.21 4.95 -44.50
CA ALA A 888 -8.25 4.23 -45.77
C ALA A 888 -6.91 3.53 -46.05
N LEU A 889 -5.78 4.23 -45.84
CA LEU A 889 -4.44 3.64 -45.95
C LEU A 889 -4.23 2.52 -44.92
N PHE A 890 -4.72 2.70 -43.70
CA PHE A 890 -4.65 1.71 -42.62
C PHE A 890 -5.41 0.44 -42.98
N ALA A 891 -6.64 0.58 -43.48
CA ALA A 891 -7.45 -0.53 -43.96
C ALA A 891 -6.75 -1.30 -45.09
N LYS A 892 -6.26 -0.56 -46.10
CA LYS A 892 -5.56 -1.11 -47.26
C LYS A 892 -4.31 -1.89 -46.83
N GLY A 893 -3.46 -1.27 -46.02
CA GLY A 893 -2.22 -1.88 -45.53
C GLY A 893 -2.45 -3.08 -44.63
N THR A 894 -3.46 -3.04 -43.76
CA THR A 894 -3.81 -4.15 -42.86
C THR A 894 -4.28 -5.37 -43.64
N VAL A 895 -5.10 -5.19 -44.67
CA VAL A 895 -5.51 -6.30 -45.55
C VAL A 895 -4.28 -6.93 -46.23
N ILE A 896 -3.43 -6.12 -46.85
CA ILE A 896 -2.20 -6.61 -47.52
C ILE A 896 -1.31 -7.38 -46.53
N LEU A 897 -1.05 -6.81 -45.35
CA LEU A 897 -0.20 -7.43 -44.33
C LEU A 897 -0.80 -8.74 -43.80
N SER A 898 -2.12 -8.79 -43.60
CA SER A 898 -2.84 -10.00 -43.18
C SER A 898 -2.75 -11.12 -44.23
N THR A 899 -2.76 -10.77 -45.52
CA THR A 899 -2.68 -11.76 -46.60
C THR A 899 -1.25 -12.25 -46.81
N ILE A 900 -0.26 -11.36 -46.73
CA ILE A 900 1.17 -11.75 -46.74
C ILE A 900 1.46 -12.74 -45.60
N ARG A 901 0.90 -12.52 -44.40
CA ARG A 901 1.04 -13.41 -43.24
C ARG A 901 0.49 -14.82 -43.49
N LYS A 902 -0.70 -14.95 -44.09
CA LYS A 902 -1.32 -16.24 -44.43
C LYS A 902 -0.45 -17.08 -45.39
N ASN A 903 0.40 -16.43 -46.19
CA ASN A 903 1.29 -17.09 -47.15
C ASN A 903 2.66 -17.50 -46.57
N PHE A 904 3.02 -17.06 -45.36
CA PHE A 904 4.38 -17.17 -44.81
C PHE A 904 4.51 -18.13 -43.59
N ASP A 905 3.52 -19.00 -43.38
CA ASP A 905 3.37 -19.74 -42.12
C ASP A 905 4.13 -21.09 -42.11
N GLN A 906 5.41 -21.04 -41.72
CA GLN A 906 6.13 -22.20 -41.17
C GLN A 906 7.19 -21.86 -40.09
N LYS A 907 7.40 -20.57 -39.75
CA LYS A 907 8.42 -20.16 -38.74
C LYS A 907 7.88 -19.34 -37.56
N LEU A 908 6.56 -19.07 -37.47
CA LEU A 908 6.01 -18.10 -36.50
C LEU A 908 4.65 -18.50 -35.89
N SER A 909 4.42 -19.79 -35.64
CA SER A 909 3.15 -20.32 -35.10
C SER A 909 2.68 -19.67 -33.78
N ASP A 910 3.61 -19.26 -32.91
CA ASP A 910 3.24 -18.87 -31.53
C ASP A 910 2.86 -17.39 -31.36
N VAL A 911 3.19 -16.53 -32.34
CA VAL A 911 2.76 -15.11 -32.38
C VAL A 911 1.58 -14.91 -33.35
N SER A 912 1.23 -15.96 -34.12
CA SER A 912 0.22 -15.88 -35.16
C SER A 912 -1.19 -15.61 -34.61
N VAL A 913 -1.49 -16.10 -33.40
CA VAL A 913 -2.81 -16.04 -32.73
C VAL A 913 -3.04 -14.69 -32.01
N ALA A 914 -1.99 -13.99 -31.58
CA ALA A 914 -2.09 -12.80 -30.73
C ALA A 914 -2.25 -11.46 -31.48
N CYS A 915 -1.88 -11.37 -32.76
CA CYS A 915 -2.02 -10.10 -33.52
C CYS A 915 -3.45 -9.79 -33.96
N GLY A 916 -4.40 -10.72 -33.81
CA GLY A 916 -5.82 -10.43 -34.07
C GLY A 916 -6.37 -9.30 -33.18
N ALA A 917 -5.73 -9.05 -32.03
CA ALA A 917 -6.09 -7.97 -31.11
C ALA A 917 -5.65 -6.57 -31.57
N LEU A 918 -4.72 -6.48 -32.54
CA LEU A 918 -4.23 -5.20 -33.10
C LEU A 918 -5.05 -4.74 -34.31
N GLU A 919 -6.10 -5.48 -34.69
CA GLU A 919 -6.83 -5.27 -35.94
C GLU A 919 -7.73 -4.03 -35.94
N PHE A 920 -8.10 -3.46 -34.77
CA PHE A 920 -8.96 -2.27 -34.74
C PHE A 920 -8.76 -1.34 -33.51
N PRO A 921 -8.19 -0.12 -33.67
CA PRO A 921 -8.07 0.85 -32.56
C PRO A 921 -9.42 1.51 -32.19
N LYS A 922 -9.65 1.72 -30.89
CA LYS A 922 -10.81 2.48 -30.34
C LYS A 922 -10.86 3.93 -30.87
N VAL A 923 -9.71 4.52 -31.19
CA VAL A 923 -9.54 5.91 -31.67
C VAL A 923 -10.30 6.20 -32.97
N LEU A 924 -10.60 5.19 -33.79
CA LEU A 924 -11.37 5.34 -35.03
C LEU A 924 -12.86 5.68 -34.81
N HIS A 925 -13.38 5.53 -33.58
CA HIS A 925 -14.77 5.91 -33.27
C HIS A 925 -14.98 7.44 -33.30
N ASP A 926 -13.99 8.22 -32.87
CA ASP A 926 -14.09 9.69 -32.75
C ASP A 926 -13.98 10.40 -34.11
N ALA A 927 -13.32 9.77 -35.08
CA ALA A 927 -13.22 10.28 -36.45
C ALA A 927 -14.59 10.38 -37.15
N SER A 928 -15.57 9.56 -36.75
CA SER A 928 -16.95 9.61 -37.27
C SER A 928 -17.81 10.72 -36.66
N GLY A 929 -17.42 11.27 -35.50
CA GLY A 929 -18.22 12.23 -34.73
C GLY A 929 -18.00 13.71 -35.05
N SER A 930 -17.02 14.07 -35.88
CA SER A 930 -16.50 15.44 -35.99
C SER A 930 -17.07 16.30 -37.15
N TYR A 931 -18.03 15.80 -37.93
CA TYR A 931 -18.72 16.63 -38.93
C TYR A 931 -20.10 17.12 -38.43
N VAL A 932 -20.09 18.14 -37.57
CA VAL A 932 -21.28 18.99 -37.32
C VAL A 932 -21.05 20.31 -38.04
N GLY A 933 -21.36 20.35 -39.33
CA GLY A 933 -21.39 21.58 -40.11
C GLY A 933 -22.64 22.41 -39.78
N GLU A 934 -22.50 23.42 -38.92
CA GLU A 934 -23.43 24.55 -38.84
C GLU A 934 -23.29 25.40 -40.11
N SER A 935 -24.37 25.51 -40.88
CA SER A 935 -24.58 26.62 -41.82
C SER A 935 -25.78 27.40 -41.28
N THR A 936 -25.51 28.45 -40.53
CA THR A 936 -26.52 29.43 -40.12
C THR A 936 -26.65 30.47 -41.23
N LEU A 937 -27.85 30.57 -41.79
CA LEU A 937 -28.33 31.74 -42.50
C LEU A 937 -29.37 32.41 -41.59
N SER A 938 -29.14 33.69 -41.34
CA SER A 938 -29.93 34.62 -40.53
C SER A 938 -31.34 34.85 -41.07
N THR A 939 -32.34 34.93 -40.18
CA THR A 939 -33.40 35.96 -40.19
C THR A 939 -34.18 35.94 -38.87
N ASP A 940 -34.44 37.13 -38.36
CA ASP A 940 -35.33 37.45 -37.24
C ASP A 940 -36.78 37.04 -37.51
N ASP A 941 -37.53 36.63 -36.48
CA ASP A 941 -38.78 37.28 -36.08
C ASP A 941 -39.50 36.60 -34.90
N SER A 942 -40.19 37.45 -34.15
CA SER A 942 -40.99 37.22 -32.96
C SER A 942 -42.31 36.46 -33.19
N SER A 943 -42.75 35.63 -32.23
CA SER A 943 -44.05 35.74 -31.53
C SER A 943 -44.46 34.46 -30.78
N THR A 944 -45.24 34.72 -29.74
CA THR A 944 -45.87 33.88 -28.69
C THR A 944 -46.91 32.86 -29.17
N SER A 945 -47.04 31.70 -28.48
CA SER A 945 -48.30 31.27 -27.81
C SER A 945 -48.25 29.85 -27.21
N ASN A 946 -49.05 29.68 -26.15
CA ASN A 946 -49.25 28.53 -25.24
C ASN A 946 -49.98 27.29 -25.81
N GLY A 947 -49.88 26.15 -25.09
CA GLY A 947 -50.86 25.04 -25.07
C GLY A 947 -50.21 23.66 -24.79
N SER A 948 -50.17 23.17 -23.55
CA SER A 948 -51.10 22.15 -22.95
C SER A 948 -51.06 20.79 -23.65
N SER A 949 -50.34 19.81 -23.09
CA SER A 949 -50.84 18.70 -22.25
C SER A 949 -51.41 17.52 -23.06
N GLU A 950 -50.82 16.33 -22.91
CA GLU A 950 -51.45 15.19 -22.23
C GLU A 950 -50.66 13.90 -22.44
N ASP A 951 -50.60 13.15 -21.35
CA ASP A 951 -50.04 11.82 -21.19
C ASP A 951 -50.78 10.79 -22.05
N ASN A 952 -50.08 9.74 -22.47
CA ASN A 952 -50.62 8.39 -22.43
C ASN A 952 -49.50 7.36 -22.47
N GLU A 953 -49.42 6.60 -21.37
CA GLU A 953 -48.80 5.28 -21.30
C GLU A 953 -49.41 4.34 -22.35
N VAL A 954 -48.69 3.28 -22.72
CA VAL A 954 -49.16 1.89 -22.54
C VAL A 954 -48.16 0.89 -23.18
N SER A 955 -47.81 -0.07 -22.33
CA SER A 955 -47.22 -1.41 -22.44
C SER A 955 -46.84 -2.06 -23.78
N SER A 956 -45.66 -2.69 -23.69
CA SER A 956 -45.23 -3.99 -24.23
C SER A 956 -46.32 -4.99 -24.67
N VAL A 957 -46.11 -5.63 -25.83
CA VAL A 957 -46.56 -7.00 -26.12
C VAL A 957 -45.53 -7.72 -27.00
N GLU A 958 -45.07 -8.87 -26.50
CA GLU A 958 -44.35 -9.91 -27.23
C GLU A 958 -45.30 -10.65 -28.21
N ALA A 959 -44.80 -11.08 -29.36
CA ALA A 959 -45.45 -12.17 -30.09
C ALA A 959 -44.43 -13.02 -30.86
N GLN A 960 -44.60 -14.32 -30.64
CA GLN A 960 -43.79 -15.44 -31.04
C GLN A 960 -43.97 -15.83 -32.52
N THR A 961 -42.96 -16.55 -32.98
CA THR A 961 -42.83 -17.44 -34.15
C THR A 961 -44.02 -18.36 -34.44
N GLN A 962 -44.26 -18.61 -35.74
CA GLN A 962 -44.56 -19.94 -36.28
C GLN A 962 -44.26 -20.01 -37.81
N GLU A 963 -43.48 -21.03 -38.17
CA GLU A 963 -43.47 -21.96 -39.34
C GLU A 963 -44.33 -21.66 -40.60
N ALA A 964 -44.15 -22.29 -41.76
CA ALA A 964 -43.09 -22.94 -42.54
C ALA A 964 -43.77 -23.47 -43.84
N ALA A 965 -42.96 -23.85 -44.84
CA ALA A 965 -43.23 -24.90 -45.85
C ALA A 965 -43.68 -24.53 -47.29
N ALA A 966 -43.15 -25.37 -48.19
CA ALA A 966 -43.40 -25.62 -49.62
C ALA A 966 -42.51 -24.90 -50.65
N VAL A 967 -41.90 -25.53 -51.65
CA VAL A 967 -41.79 -26.94 -52.09
C VAL A 967 -40.58 -27.05 -53.03
N SER A 968 -40.02 -28.25 -53.12
CA SER A 968 -38.91 -28.73 -53.95
C SER A 968 -39.21 -28.87 -55.46
N GLU A 969 -38.10 -28.95 -56.24
CA GLU A 969 -37.87 -29.70 -57.50
C GLU A 969 -37.58 -28.86 -58.77
N LYS A 970 -36.30 -28.86 -59.19
CA LYS A 970 -35.81 -29.61 -60.37
C LYS A 970 -34.30 -29.39 -60.57
N LYS A 971 -33.54 -30.48 -60.56
CA LYS A 971 -32.20 -30.58 -61.17
C LYS A 971 -32.36 -31.02 -62.63
N LYS A 972 -31.68 -30.34 -63.57
CA LYS A 972 -30.81 -30.98 -64.57
C LYS A 972 -29.98 -29.94 -65.34
N SER A 973 -28.66 -30.05 -65.13
CA SER A 973 -27.54 -29.85 -66.06
C SER A 973 -27.60 -28.74 -67.11
N GLU A 974 -26.65 -27.82 -67.00
CA GLU A 974 -25.75 -27.49 -68.12
C GLU A 974 -24.38 -27.10 -67.54
N ASN A 975 -23.34 -27.75 -68.08
CA ASN A 975 -21.94 -27.48 -67.77
C ASN A 975 -21.58 -26.08 -68.26
N ALA A 976 -21.26 -25.18 -67.35
CA ALA A 976 -20.38 -24.05 -67.62
C ALA A 976 -19.16 -24.22 -66.71
N GLU A 977 -17.99 -24.33 -67.32
CA GLU A 977 -16.71 -24.26 -66.62
C GLU A 977 -16.68 -22.96 -65.80
N GLU A 978 -16.86 -23.08 -64.48
CA GLU A 978 -16.58 -22.02 -63.54
C GLU A 978 -15.07 -21.78 -63.56
N GLN A 979 -14.65 -20.71 -64.24
CA GLN A 979 -13.32 -20.15 -64.07
C GLN A 979 -13.08 -19.94 -62.58
N LYS A 980 -12.09 -20.66 -62.02
CA LYS A 980 -11.54 -20.37 -60.69
C LYS A 980 -11.24 -18.86 -60.62
N PRO A 981 -11.72 -18.13 -59.61
CA PRO A 981 -11.34 -16.73 -59.45
C PRO A 981 -9.82 -16.67 -59.27
N GLU A 982 -9.15 -15.89 -60.11
CA GLU A 982 -7.73 -15.61 -59.97
C GLU A 982 -7.42 -15.18 -58.53
N ASN A 983 -6.34 -15.71 -57.95
CA ASN A 983 -5.85 -15.31 -56.63
C ASN A 983 -5.42 -13.83 -56.67
N TRP A 984 -6.35 -12.90 -56.46
CA TRP A 984 -6.12 -11.44 -56.46
C TRP A 984 -5.06 -10.97 -55.46
N TYR A 985 -4.65 -11.87 -54.56
CA TYR A 985 -3.72 -11.63 -53.46
C TYR A 985 -2.35 -12.30 -53.61
N ALA A 986 -2.10 -13.08 -54.68
CA ALA A 986 -0.82 -13.76 -54.90
C ALA A 986 0.34 -12.82 -55.30
N SER A 987 0.06 -11.55 -55.58
CA SER A 987 1.01 -10.55 -56.08
C SER A 987 1.58 -9.61 -55.02
N PHE A 988 1.00 -9.56 -53.81
CA PHE A 988 1.41 -8.60 -52.78
C PHE A 988 2.76 -8.93 -52.15
N LYS A 989 3.60 -7.91 -52.00
CA LYS A 989 4.94 -7.98 -51.40
C LYS A 989 5.08 -6.99 -50.25
N ILE A 990 6.11 -7.18 -49.42
CA ILE A 990 6.41 -6.27 -48.30
C ILE A 990 6.68 -4.83 -48.77
N CYS A 991 7.22 -4.63 -49.98
CA CYS A 991 7.43 -3.30 -50.56
C CYS A 991 6.13 -2.52 -50.76
N ASP A 992 4.99 -3.22 -50.95
CA ASP A 992 3.68 -2.57 -51.08
C ASP A 992 3.20 -2.00 -49.73
N VAL A 993 3.55 -2.67 -48.63
CA VAL A 993 3.28 -2.20 -47.26
C VAL A 993 4.19 -1.02 -46.91
N GLU A 994 5.46 -1.06 -47.33
CA GLU A 994 6.42 0.04 -47.13
C GLU A 994 6.01 1.31 -47.89
N ALA A 995 5.47 1.17 -49.11
CA ALA A 995 4.93 2.28 -49.87
C ALA A 995 3.73 2.93 -49.16
N ILE A 996 2.83 2.12 -48.58
CA ILE A 996 1.69 2.62 -47.79
C ILE A 996 2.18 3.31 -46.51
N LEU A 997 3.16 2.74 -45.81
CA LEU A 997 3.75 3.35 -44.62
C LEU A 997 4.38 4.72 -44.95
N LEU A 998 5.14 4.82 -46.05
CA LEU A 998 5.69 6.10 -46.52
C LEU A 998 4.61 7.13 -46.79
N GLU A 999 3.50 6.72 -47.42
CA GLU A 999 2.35 7.59 -47.69
C GLU A 999 1.68 8.07 -46.40
N MET A 1000 1.55 7.21 -45.40
CA MET A 1000 1.06 7.59 -44.07
C MET A 1000 2.01 8.58 -43.37
N LEU A 1001 3.33 8.36 -43.48
CA LEU A 1001 4.34 9.20 -42.83
C LEU A 1001 4.46 10.61 -43.42
N GLN A 1002 4.00 10.81 -44.66
CA GLN A 1002 3.85 12.15 -45.24
C GLN A 1002 2.71 12.94 -44.59
N LEU A 1003 1.74 12.25 -43.99
CA LEU A 1003 0.55 12.87 -43.38
C LEU A 1003 0.68 12.96 -41.86
N ALA A 1004 1.21 11.94 -41.19
CA ALA A 1004 1.27 11.85 -39.74
C ALA A 1004 2.54 11.15 -39.27
N ASP A 1005 3.01 11.50 -38.07
CA ASP A 1005 4.19 10.89 -37.47
C ASP A 1005 3.92 9.43 -37.04
N MET A 1006 4.98 8.62 -36.89
CA MET A 1006 4.93 7.22 -36.42
C MET A 1006 4.22 7.06 -35.08
N GLU A 1007 4.17 8.13 -34.27
CA GLU A 1007 3.53 8.15 -32.96
C GLU A 1007 2.05 8.56 -32.99
N HIS A 1008 1.48 8.83 -34.16
CA HIS A 1008 0.09 9.23 -34.28
C HIS A 1008 -0.86 8.08 -33.87
N PRO A 1009 -1.90 8.30 -33.04
CA PRO A 1009 -2.76 7.25 -32.49
C PRO A 1009 -3.36 6.27 -33.53
N LEU A 1010 -3.69 6.78 -34.71
CA LEU A 1010 -4.21 5.96 -35.83
C LEU A 1010 -3.15 5.09 -36.53
N LEU A 1011 -1.86 5.45 -36.42
CA LEU A 1011 -0.75 4.74 -37.06
C LEU A 1011 -0.10 3.72 -36.12
N ILE A 1012 -0.17 3.92 -34.80
CA ILE A 1012 0.48 3.05 -33.80
C ILE A 1012 0.17 1.56 -34.01
N PRO A 1013 -1.10 1.11 -34.19
CA PRO A 1013 -1.39 -0.32 -34.38
C PRO A 1013 -0.83 -0.87 -35.70
N PHE A 1014 -0.81 -0.06 -36.76
CA PHE A 1014 -0.25 -0.46 -38.07
C PHE A 1014 1.27 -0.58 -38.01
N CYS A 1015 1.93 0.43 -37.42
CA CYS A 1015 3.37 0.42 -37.19
C CYS A 1015 3.78 -0.76 -36.31
N CYS A 1016 2.98 -1.08 -35.27
CA CYS A 1016 3.22 -2.23 -34.41
C CYS A 1016 3.16 -3.54 -35.19
N ASN A 1017 2.12 -3.75 -36.01
CA ASN A 1017 2.01 -4.95 -36.84
C ASN A 1017 3.15 -5.05 -37.88
N TYR A 1018 3.53 -3.94 -38.51
CA TYR A 1018 4.65 -3.88 -39.45
C TYR A 1018 5.99 -4.18 -38.75
N ALA A 1019 6.22 -3.65 -37.56
CA ALA A 1019 7.41 -3.89 -36.74
C ALA A 1019 7.54 -5.38 -36.37
N ILE A 1020 6.45 -6.01 -35.92
CA ILE A 1020 6.40 -7.45 -35.62
C ILE A 1020 6.75 -8.28 -36.84
N TYR A 1021 6.18 -7.95 -38.01
CA TYR A 1021 6.42 -8.68 -39.26
C TYR A 1021 7.86 -8.54 -39.75
N THR A 1022 8.45 -7.35 -39.62
CA THR A 1022 9.82 -7.07 -40.07
C THR A 1022 10.90 -7.47 -39.05
N GLY A 1023 10.52 -7.98 -37.88
CA GLY A 1023 11.45 -8.42 -36.84
C GLY A 1023 12.00 -7.32 -35.93
N ARG A 1024 11.40 -6.11 -35.97
CA ARG A 1024 11.76 -4.95 -35.14
C ARG A 1024 10.99 -5.00 -33.82
N TYR A 1025 11.37 -5.94 -32.97
CA TYR A 1025 10.59 -6.26 -31.77
C TYR A 1025 10.68 -5.20 -30.68
N PHE A 1026 11.78 -4.44 -30.58
CA PHE A 1026 11.93 -3.39 -29.56
C PHE A 1026 10.97 -2.23 -29.84
N TRP A 1027 10.88 -1.80 -31.10
CA TRP A 1027 9.93 -0.80 -31.53
C TRP A 1027 8.49 -1.26 -31.36
N ALA A 1028 8.19 -2.53 -31.66
CA ALA A 1028 6.87 -3.10 -31.44
C ALA A 1028 6.45 -3.06 -29.96
N VAL A 1029 7.35 -3.39 -29.03
CA VAL A 1029 7.08 -3.33 -27.58
C VAL A 1029 6.83 -1.88 -27.12
N ALA A 1030 7.63 -0.92 -27.59
CA ALA A 1030 7.44 0.49 -27.27
C ALA A 1030 6.08 1.05 -27.78
N LEU A 1031 5.64 0.61 -28.97
CA LEU A 1031 4.32 0.97 -29.50
C LEU A 1031 3.18 0.30 -28.71
N LEU A 1032 3.36 -0.94 -28.26
CA LEU A 1032 2.38 -1.62 -27.40
C LEU A 1032 2.20 -0.91 -26.05
N ASP A 1033 3.25 -0.33 -25.47
CA ASP A 1033 3.13 0.44 -24.23
C ASP A 1033 2.27 1.69 -24.40
N LYS A 1034 2.28 2.31 -25.58
CA LYS A 1034 1.37 3.41 -25.89
C LYS A 1034 -0.08 2.93 -26.00
N LEU A 1035 -0.31 1.78 -26.65
CA LEU A 1035 -1.66 1.17 -26.73
C LEU A 1035 -2.19 0.72 -25.36
N LEU A 1036 -1.32 0.19 -24.50
CA LEU A 1036 -1.68 -0.22 -23.14
C LEU A 1036 -1.98 0.97 -22.22
N LYS A 1037 -1.46 2.17 -22.50
CA LYS A 1037 -1.89 3.41 -21.81
C LYS A 1037 -3.33 3.79 -22.16
N GLU A 1038 -3.76 3.57 -23.40
CA GLU A 1038 -5.14 3.83 -23.84
C GLU A 1038 -6.12 2.74 -23.40
N ASP A 1039 -5.69 1.47 -23.38
CA ASP A 1039 -6.50 0.33 -22.91
C ASP A 1039 -5.74 -0.57 -21.92
N PRO A 1040 -5.56 -0.11 -20.66
CA PRO A 1040 -4.79 -0.84 -19.65
C PRO A 1040 -5.43 -2.17 -19.22
N LYS A 1041 -6.68 -2.44 -19.63
CA LYS A 1041 -7.43 -3.65 -19.25
C LYS A 1041 -7.33 -4.79 -20.27
N SER A 1042 -6.84 -4.54 -21.49
CA SER A 1042 -6.73 -5.60 -22.51
C SER A 1042 -5.75 -6.69 -22.08
N LYS A 1043 -6.24 -7.94 -22.00
CA LYS A 1043 -5.42 -9.12 -21.69
C LYS A 1043 -4.59 -9.55 -22.90
N GLU A 1044 -5.14 -9.35 -24.09
CA GLU A 1044 -4.55 -9.72 -25.37
C GLU A 1044 -3.28 -8.90 -25.65
N LEU A 1045 -3.34 -7.57 -25.45
CA LEU A 1045 -2.18 -6.69 -25.63
C LEU A 1045 -1.06 -7.01 -24.63
N LYS A 1046 -1.40 -7.32 -23.37
CA LYS A 1046 -0.43 -7.72 -22.35
C LYS A 1046 0.24 -9.05 -22.69
N ALA A 1047 -0.54 -10.05 -23.14
CA ALA A 1047 -0.01 -11.34 -23.59
C ALA A 1047 0.91 -11.18 -24.81
N LEU A 1048 0.55 -10.32 -25.76
CA LEU A 1048 1.38 -10.01 -26.92
C LEU A 1048 2.70 -9.34 -26.50
N LYS A 1049 2.67 -8.38 -25.57
CA LYS A 1049 3.87 -7.75 -25.01
C LYS A 1049 4.82 -8.80 -24.41
N ILE A 1050 4.30 -9.70 -23.58
CA ILE A 1050 5.08 -10.78 -22.96
C ILE A 1050 5.72 -11.67 -24.04
N SER A 1051 4.96 -12.09 -25.03
CA SER A 1051 5.46 -12.95 -26.13
C SER A 1051 6.58 -12.28 -26.93
N LEU A 1052 6.46 -10.98 -27.22
CA LEU A 1052 7.51 -10.23 -27.91
C LEU A 1052 8.79 -10.09 -27.07
N VAL A 1053 8.66 -9.78 -25.78
CA VAL A 1053 9.80 -9.71 -24.85
C VAL A 1053 10.49 -11.07 -24.72
N GLN A 1054 9.75 -12.17 -24.73
CA GLN A 1054 10.32 -13.52 -24.77
C GLN A 1054 11.09 -13.79 -26.07
N LYS A 1055 10.58 -13.31 -27.21
CA LYS A 1055 11.28 -13.42 -28.51
C LYS A 1055 12.56 -12.60 -28.60
N ILE A 1056 12.60 -11.44 -27.95
CA ILE A 1056 13.82 -10.64 -27.80
C ILE A 1056 14.89 -11.41 -27.01
N GLY A 1057 14.48 -12.37 -26.16
CA GLY A 1057 15.37 -13.14 -25.29
C GLY A 1057 15.48 -12.55 -23.88
N TRP A 1058 14.79 -11.44 -23.59
CA TRP A 1058 14.73 -10.81 -22.27
C TRP A 1058 13.73 -11.53 -21.36
N LEU A 1059 13.98 -12.82 -21.16
CA LEU A 1059 13.07 -13.67 -20.40
C LEU A 1059 12.90 -13.14 -18.97
N HIS A 1060 13.88 -12.47 -18.37
CA HIS A 1060 13.75 -11.90 -17.03
C HIS A 1060 12.65 -10.84 -16.99
N VAL A 1061 12.67 -9.89 -17.93
CA VAL A 1061 11.63 -8.86 -18.08
C VAL A 1061 10.26 -9.48 -18.32
N ALA A 1062 10.18 -10.52 -19.16
CA ALA A 1062 8.94 -11.23 -19.42
C ALA A 1062 8.35 -11.86 -18.13
N ASP A 1063 9.19 -12.48 -17.29
CA ASP A 1063 8.77 -13.09 -16.03
C ASP A 1063 8.24 -12.01 -15.06
N ASN A 1064 8.91 -10.85 -14.93
CA ASN A 1064 8.41 -9.76 -14.07
C ASN A 1064 7.09 -9.17 -14.60
N LEU A 1065 6.92 -9.06 -15.93
CA LEU A 1065 5.64 -8.64 -16.51
C LEU A 1065 4.51 -9.62 -16.20
N ILE A 1066 4.77 -10.93 -16.24
CA ILE A 1066 3.80 -11.97 -15.85
C ILE A 1066 3.42 -11.80 -14.37
N ASN A 1067 4.42 -11.67 -13.49
CA ASN A 1067 4.19 -11.48 -12.05
C ASN A 1067 3.39 -10.21 -11.78
N GLY A 1068 3.72 -9.10 -12.46
CA GLY A 1068 2.99 -7.84 -12.35
C GLY A 1068 1.52 -7.97 -12.77
N ILE A 1069 1.17 -8.81 -13.75
CA ILE A 1069 -0.23 -9.08 -14.09
C ILE A 1069 -0.92 -9.83 -12.95
N LEU A 1070 -0.27 -10.83 -12.36
CA LEU A 1070 -0.84 -11.62 -11.26
C LEU A 1070 -1.06 -10.78 -10.01
N VAL A 1071 -0.13 -9.87 -9.69
CA VAL A 1071 -0.23 -8.96 -8.53
C VAL A 1071 -1.27 -7.86 -8.77
N LYS A 1072 -1.33 -7.28 -9.98
CA LYS A 1072 -2.27 -6.19 -10.33
C LYS A 1072 -3.69 -6.68 -10.65
N HIS A 1073 -3.87 -7.97 -10.91
CA HIS A 1073 -5.18 -8.56 -11.22
C HIS A 1073 -5.39 -9.82 -10.40
N PRO A 1074 -5.40 -9.72 -9.06
CA PRO A 1074 -5.50 -10.89 -8.20
C PRO A 1074 -6.90 -11.52 -8.32
N PRO A 1075 -7.03 -12.85 -8.12
CA PRO A 1075 -8.31 -13.54 -8.21
C PRO A 1075 -9.28 -13.17 -7.07
N SER A 1076 -8.75 -12.73 -5.93
CA SER A 1076 -9.49 -12.30 -4.76
C SER A 1076 -8.74 -11.18 -4.04
N GLN A 1077 -9.45 -10.43 -3.19
CA GLN A 1077 -8.82 -9.43 -2.32
C GLN A 1077 -7.95 -10.12 -1.27
N ARG A 1078 -6.83 -9.47 -0.93
CA ARG A 1078 -5.98 -9.89 0.19
C ARG A 1078 -6.81 -9.94 1.49
N LEU A 1079 -6.59 -10.98 2.29
CA LEU A 1079 -7.19 -11.10 3.63
C LEU A 1079 -6.68 -9.97 4.55
N LEU A 1080 -7.57 -9.48 5.42
CA LEU A 1080 -7.31 -8.40 6.38
C LEU A 1080 -7.04 -8.95 7.77
#